data_AF-A0A8T3RPK0-F1
#
_entry.id   AF-A0A8T3RPK0-F1
#
_cell.length_a   1.000
_cell.length_b   1.000
_cell.length_c   1.000
_cell.angle_alpha   90.00
_cell.angle_beta   90.00
_cell.angle_gamma   90.00
#
_symmetry.space_group_name_H-M   'P 1'
#
loop_
_entity.id
_entity.type
_entity.pdbx_description
1 polymer ?
#
loop_
_entity_poly.entity_id
_entity_poly.type
_entity_poly.pdbx_seq_one_letter_code
_entity_poly.pdbx_strand_id
1 'polypeptide(L)'
;MPLTETHPAVRPPVPAPPLQTGRQPLWFGHNKPLIVGVVTALLGILATVAPWIAGTQTDLESAAGLRMLYGLRGIREPPREVVIVLIDQTTLDEPDFPDVLGEWSRALHAQLMRRLEAARPGVVGFDFHFNKARDVRGDREFAQAIKDAGNVVLIEYLIPARSRSLLPDSIEITERRTRSPIPPLADAAAMVVPFLLPDGRDLDQLLLRDPAGENLPTFPLAALLVYSKPYLDTLAALVRTTRGSSPEISGQLVEASRLATLAEQLYTRFARDPKLADELNDGLTSGADFDQEARAVLLALIGAVRTLDPRYIDFYGPPGTVTTIPYQCILRGGCDAFPASRFSTLQGKAVFVGFSDLRHGSVMDRFPTVYGNFSGVEIGATTFANLLERRSLRPLPVVWHLCIVALWAALLGRLATTASTGIAICGILALSAAYSSAAYFAFARSGLWLPLAVPIAIQTPMAAAIALLRGYLEERRERARNEHELARLEDGLRLHLPRQVVESIARNTPEILSSGQIMYGVCIHSDAGQFTLLSETIKAVPLRTLLNGYYEPLFDAVKKHEGWVSDVIGDAMLAVWPTAAPEPKAKRAACDAGLEIIRAVGAANPHCLPTRVGIHCGELVLGNVGARGRFEYRAVGEVVNKTERIERLNKRLGTRILASYDVTSGIEGLLTREIGSFYLPGTSRAVALCEIIDPEISTLGSTEHKHRYFNAALTAFKLQDFDEARQIFETLLKEFGDDGPARFYLDLCRQFETVPPEPPWTGCVRL
;
A
#
# COMPACT_ATOMS: atom_id res chain seq x y z
N MET A 1 36.40 63.36 44.59
CA MET A 1 35.27 62.47 44.29
C MET A 1 35.03 62.49 42.78
N PRO A 2 35.49 61.47 42.04
CA PRO A 2 35.28 61.39 40.61
C PRO A 2 34.18 60.40 40.22
N LEU A 3 33.65 60.67 39.03
CA LEU A 3 32.52 60.08 38.34
C LEU A 3 32.69 58.57 38.08
N THR A 4 31.63 57.82 38.33
CA THR A 4 31.47 56.41 37.97
C THR A 4 31.09 56.26 36.50
N GLU A 5 32.02 55.82 35.66
CA GLU A 5 31.72 55.21 34.36
C GLU A 5 31.64 53.68 34.53
N THR A 6 30.43 53.14 34.37
CA THR A 6 30.18 51.70 34.35
C THR A 6 30.24 51.18 32.91
N HIS A 7 31.17 50.26 32.66
CA HIS A 7 31.26 49.46 31.43
C HIS A 7 29.91 48.78 31.07
N PRO A 8 29.50 48.75 29.79
CA PRO A 8 28.41 47.91 29.35
C PRO A 8 28.87 46.44 29.23
N ALA A 9 28.22 45.55 29.96
CA ALA A 9 28.40 44.11 29.81
C ALA A 9 27.84 43.65 28.45
N VAL A 10 28.71 43.15 27.59
CA VAL A 10 28.37 42.48 26.32
C VAL A 10 27.58 41.22 26.65
N ARG A 11 26.29 41.18 26.26
CA ARG A 11 25.47 39.96 26.29
C ARG A 11 25.99 38.98 25.22
N PRO A 12 26.06 37.68 25.49
CA PRO A 12 26.37 36.69 24.45
C PRO A 12 25.26 36.69 23.38
N PRO A 13 25.60 36.38 22.11
CA PRO A 13 24.61 36.34 21.03
C PRO A 13 23.58 35.23 21.31
N VAL A 14 22.31 35.60 21.19
CA VAL A 14 21.17 34.67 21.22
C VAL A 14 21.34 33.69 20.06
N PRO A 15 21.25 32.36 20.26
CA PRO A 15 21.30 31.42 19.15
C PRO A 15 20.10 31.69 18.23
N ALA A 16 20.39 31.85 16.93
CA ALA A 16 19.36 31.99 15.91
C ALA A 16 18.39 30.79 15.99
N PRO A 17 17.07 31.01 15.88
CA PRO A 17 16.12 29.91 15.88
C PRO A 17 16.43 28.99 14.69
N PRO A 18 16.29 27.66 14.85
CA PRO A 18 16.48 26.75 13.74
C PRO A 18 15.50 27.14 12.62
N LEU A 19 16.03 27.32 11.42
CA LEU A 19 15.26 27.49 10.18
C LEU A 19 14.14 26.45 10.18
N GLN A 20 12.89 26.94 10.24
CA GLN A 20 11.70 26.12 10.04
C GLN A 20 11.79 25.50 8.64
N THR A 21 12.32 24.29 8.57
CA THR A 21 12.11 23.39 7.45
C THR A 21 10.62 23.30 7.20
N GLY A 22 10.23 23.50 5.94
CA GLY A 22 8.88 23.83 5.50
C GLY A 22 7.77 23.05 6.17
N ARG A 23 6.61 23.73 6.27
CA ARG A 23 5.30 23.14 6.62
C ARG A 23 5.23 21.69 6.16
N GLN A 24 5.33 20.76 7.11
CA GLN A 24 4.94 19.39 6.84
C GLN A 24 3.47 19.42 6.40
N PRO A 25 3.09 18.73 5.31
CA PRO A 25 1.68 18.59 4.96
C PRO A 25 0.91 18.05 6.17
N LEU A 26 -0.35 18.47 6.34
CA LEU A 26 -1.26 18.10 7.44
C LEU A 26 -1.50 16.58 7.66
N TRP A 27 -0.79 15.70 6.95
CA TRP A 27 -0.95 14.24 6.88
C TRP A 27 0.06 13.44 7.73
N PHE A 28 0.88 14.07 8.60
CA PHE A 28 2.07 13.44 9.20
C PHE A 28 2.09 13.36 10.75
N GLY A 29 0.99 12.96 11.40
CA GLY A 29 0.93 12.71 12.86
C GLY A 29 0.95 11.22 13.29
N HIS A 30 1.15 10.95 14.59
CA HIS A 30 1.08 9.60 15.21
C HIS A 30 -0.27 8.85 15.01
N ASN A 31 -1.28 9.53 14.46
CA ASN A 31 -2.63 9.00 14.23
C ASN A 31 -2.82 8.33 12.85
N LYS A 32 -1.78 8.18 12.03
CA LYS A 32 -1.83 7.50 10.71
C LYS A 32 -2.59 6.16 10.69
N PRO A 33 -2.34 5.20 11.59
CA PRO A 33 -3.08 3.94 11.60
C PRO A 33 -4.58 4.13 11.84
N LEU A 34 -4.92 5.10 12.70
CA LEU A 34 -6.30 5.42 13.04
C LEU A 34 -7.04 6.03 11.84
N ILE A 35 -6.43 7.01 11.15
CA ILE A 35 -7.06 7.69 10.01
C ILE A 35 -7.28 6.72 8.84
N VAL A 36 -6.26 5.91 8.50
CA VAL A 36 -6.38 4.90 7.45
C VAL A 36 -7.44 3.86 7.82
N GLY A 37 -7.43 3.34 9.06
CA GLY A 37 -8.45 2.40 9.51
C GLY A 37 -9.86 2.98 9.45
N VAL A 38 -10.04 4.25 9.85
CA VAL A 38 -11.33 4.96 9.80
C VAL A 38 -11.81 5.18 8.37
N VAL A 39 -10.95 5.63 7.45
CA VAL A 39 -11.33 5.81 6.03
C VAL A 39 -11.71 4.46 5.40
N THR A 40 -10.92 3.41 5.66
CA THR A 40 -11.21 2.04 5.21
C THR A 40 -12.55 1.53 5.76
N ALA A 41 -12.84 1.83 7.03
CA ALA A 41 -14.11 1.48 7.68
C ALA A 41 -15.29 2.26 7.08
N LEU A 42 -15.14 3.56 6.87
CA LEU A 42 -16.16 4.40 6.24
C LEU A 42 -16.48 3.94 4.82
N LEU A 43 -15.46 3.58 4.02
CA LEU A 43 -15.66 3.01 2.68
C LEU A 43 -16.35 1.65 2.72
N GLY A 44 -16.01 0.78 3.67
CA GLY A 44 -16.69 -0.50 3.85
C GLY A 44 -18.14 -0.36 4.29
N ILE A 45 -18.42 0.54 5.24
CA ILE A 45 -19.78 0.89 5.67
C ILE A 45 -20.55 1.48 4.50
N LEU A 46 -19.95 2.39 3.73
CA LEU A 46 -20.58 2.97 2.54
C LEU A 46 -20.89 1.88 1.51
N ALA A 47 -19.98 0.94 1.25
CA ALA A 47 -20.23 -0.18 0.33
C ALA A 47 -21.37 -1.11 0.81
N THR A 48 -21.54 -1.24 2.12
CA THR A 48 -22.63 -2.04 2.72
C THR A 48 -23.98 -1.31 2.65
N VAL A 49 -23.98 0.01 2.91
CA VAL A 49 -25.21 0.80 3.05
C VAL A 49 -25.65 1.42 1.71
N ALA A 50 -24.74 1.63 0.75
CA ALA A 50 -25.06 2.23 -0.54
C ALA A 50 -26.14 1.45 -1.34
N PRO A 51 -26.13 0.11 -1.40
CA PRO A 51 -27.22 -0.64 -2.03
C PRO A 51 -28.58 -0.38 -1.38
N TRP A 52 -28.61 -0.21 -0.05
CA TRP A 52 -29.84 0.07 0.70
C TRP A 52 -30.34 1.49 0.43
N ILE A 53 -29.45 2.49 0.40
CA ILE A 53 -29.79 3.88 0.07
C ILE A 53 -30.27 4.01 -1.39
N ALA A 54 -29.61 3.31 -2.31
CA ALA A 54 -29.93 3.34 -3.74
C ALA A 54 -31.20 2.55 -4.09
N GLY A 55 -31.81 1.83 -3.13
CA GLY A 55 -32.99 1.00 -3.35
C GLY A 55 -32.76 -0.17 -4.32
N THR A 56 -31.50 -0.58 -4.52
CA THR A 56 -31.16 -1.69 -5.41
C THR A 56 -31.55 -3.02 -4.76
N GLN A 57 -32.15 -3.93 -5.53
CA GLN A 57 -32.74 -5.17 -5.02
C GLN A 57 -31.72 -6.24 -4.59
N THR A 58 -30.43 -6.08 -4.93
CA THR A 58 -29.38 -7.08 -4.68
C THR A 58 -28.32 -6.56 -3.72
N ASP A 59 -28.37 -7.02 -2.47
CA ASP A 59 -27.28 -6.86 -1.51
C ASP A 59 -26.06 -7.67 -1.98
N LEU A 60 -24.85 -7.10 -1.90
CA LEU A 60 -23.61 -7.78 -2.27
C LEU A 60 -23.40 -9.05 -1.43
N GLU A 61 -23.84 -9.01 -0.17
CA GLU A 61 -23.72 -10.14 0.75
C GLU A 61 -24.64 -11.29 0.34
N SER A 62 -25.88 -11.04 -0.11
CA SER A 62 -26.76 -12.11 -0.60
C SER A 62 -26.35 -12.61 -1.98
N ALA A 63 -25.93 -11.69 -2.87
CA ALA A 63 -25.59 -12.02 -4.25
C ALA A 63 -24.27 -12.79 -4.39
N ALA A 64 -23.26 -12.49 -3.56
CA ALA A 64 -21.92 -13.07 -3.64
C ALA A 64 -21.50 -13.81 -2.37
N GLY A 65 -21.65 -13.19 -1.19
CA GLY A 65 -21.20 -13.78 0.09
C GLY A 65 -21.92 -15.08 0.42
N LEU A 66 -23.25 -15.06 0.38
CA LEU A 66 -24.10 -16.20 0.68
C LEU A 66 -23.93 -17.33 -0.35
N ARG A 67 -23.85 -16.99 -1.64
CA ARG A 67 -23.53 -17.97 -2.71
C ARG A 67 -22.20 -18.68 -2.48
N MET A 68 -21.17 -17.95 -2.07
CA MET A 68 -19.86 -18.53 -1.77
C MET A 68 -19.94 -19.51 -0.58
N LEU A 69 -20.68 -19.15 0.48
CA LEU A 69 -20.89 -20.02 1.63
C LEU A 69 -21.66 -21.31 1.26
N TYR A 70 -22.74 -21.20 0.51
CA TYR A 70 -23.49 -22.37 0.01
C TYR A 70 -22.66 -23.23 -0.96
N GLY A 71 -21.84 -22.62 -1.80
CA GLY A 71 -20.90 -23.31 -2.69
C GLY A 71 -19.86 -24.12 -1.93
N LEU A 72 -19.26 -23.55 -0.88
CA LEU A 72 -18.29 -24.24 -0.01
C LEU A 72 -18.94 -25.32 0.86
N ARG A 73 -20.19 -25.13 1.29
CA ARG A 73 -20.90 -26.10 2.13
C ARG A 73 -21.32 -27.32 1.31
N GLY A 74 -21.64 -27.12 0.04
CA GLY A 74 -22.14 -28.18 -0.83
C GLY A 74 -23.57 -28.62 -0.49
N ILE A 75 -23.96 -29.76 -1.06
CA ILE A 75 -25.28 -30.35 -0.88
C ILE A 75 -25.37 -30.99 0.50
N ARG A 76 -26.47 -30.73 1.19
CA ARG A 76 -26.85 -31.34 2.45
C ARG A 76 -28.06 -32.23 2.23
N GLU A 77 -28.08 -33.39 2.86
CA GLU A 77 -29.25 -34.27 2.75
C GLU A 77 -30.48 -33.63 3.44
N PRO A 78 -31.61 -33.49 2.74
CA PRO A 78 -32.86 -33.03 3.33
C PRO A 78 -33.51 -34.12 4.19
N PRO A 79 -34.40 -33.75 5.12
CA PRO A 79 -35.13 -34.72 5.94
C PRO A 79 -35.94 -35.68 5.07
N ARG A 80 -35.90 -36.98 5.43
CA ARG A 80 -36.56 -38.04 4.65
C ARG A 80 -38.07 -37.99 4.77
N GLU A 81 -38.57 -37.25 5.75
CA GLU A 81 -39.97 -37.02 6.09
C GLU A 81 -40.68 -36.11 5.08
N VAL A 82 -39.93 -35.43 4.19
CA VAL A 82 -40.47 -34.48 3.21
C VAL A 82 -40.30 -35.01 1.80
N VAL A 83 -41.40 -35.07 1.05
CA VAL A 83 -41.45 -35.57 -0.31
C VAL A 83 -42.22 -34.60 -1.20
N ILE A 84 -41.73 -34.38 -2.41
CA ILE A 84 -42.41 -33.58 -3.43
C ILE A 84 -43.00 -34.52 -4.47
N VAL A 85 -44.26 -34.33 -4.83
CA VAL A 85 -44.89 -34.93 -6.00
C VAL A 85 -45.01 -33.84 -7.05
N LEU A 86 -44.14 -33.89 -8.06
CA LEU A 86 -43.98 -32.81 -9.01
C LEU A 86 -44.63 -33.16 -10.35
N ILE A 87 -45.46 -32.25 -10.87
CA ILE A 87 -45.79 -32.24 -12.29
C ILE A 87 -44.63 -31.53 -13.01
N ASP A 88 -43.82 -32.31 -13.69
CA ASP A 88 -42.67 -31.84 -14.46
C ASP A 88 -42.91 -32.05 -15.97
N GLN A 89 -41.89 -31.75 -16.78
CA GLN A 89 -41.97 -31.96 -18.24
C GLN A 89 -42.19 -33.43 -18.61
N THR A 90 -41.68 -34.38 -17.82
CA THR A 90 -41.91 -35.81 -18.10
C THR A 90 -43.37 -36.19 -17.96
N THR A 91 -44.08 -35.52 -17.04
CA THR A 91 -45.53 -35.67 -16.86
C THR A 91 -46.33 -35.01 -17.97
N LEU A 92 -45.90 -33.84 -18.43
CA LEU A 92 -46.60 -33.12 -19.51
C LEU A 92 -46.37 -33.74 -20.89
N ASP A 93 -45.22 -34.38 -21.13
CA ASP A 93 -44.90 -35.04 -22.41
C ASP A 93 -45.68 -36.37 -22.61
N GLU A 94 -46.43 -36.83 -21.60
CA GLU A 94 -47.26 -38.03 -21.71
C GLU A 94 -48.61 -37.75 -22.39
N PRO A 95 -49.07 -38.62 -23.32
CA PRO A 95 -50.26 -38.37 -24.14
C PRO A 95 -51.59 -38.34 -23.37
N ASP A 96 -51.60 -38.85 -22.14
CA ASP A 96 -52.80 -38.91 -21.28
C ASP A 96 -53.09 -37.57 -20.56
N PHE A 97 -52.19 -36.59 -20.63
CA PHE A 97 -52.29 -35.32 -19.90
C PHE A 97 -52.41 -34.10 -20.84
N PRO A 98 -53.29 -33.13 -20.56
CA PRO A 98 -53.33 -31.87 -21.30
C PRO A 98 -52.06 -31.02 -21.08
N ASP A 99 -51.61 -30.30 -22.11
CA ASP A 99 -50.44 -29.41 -22.00
C ASP A 99 -50.64 -28.25 -21.02
N VAL A 100 -51.88 -27.80 -20.86
CA VAL A 100 -52.25 -26.67 -19.99
C VAL A 100 -52.83 -27.18 -18.67
N LEU A 101 -52.13 -26.96 -17.55
CA LEU A 101 -52.64 -27.31 -16.20
C LEU A 101 -54.01 -26.67 -15.89
N GLY A 102 -54.26 -25.51 -16.49
CA GLY A 102 -55.54 -24.81 -16.58
C GLY A 102 -56.71 -25.65 -17.11
N GLU A 103 -56.44 -26.81 -17.71
CA GLU A 103 -57.42 -27.66 -18.40
C GLU A 103 -57.54 -29.08 -17.82
N TRP A 104 -56.62 -29.51 -16.94
CA TRP A 104 -56.67 -30.79 -16.25
C TRP A 104 -58.00 -31.04 -15.49
N SER A 105 -58.59 -32.22 -15.64
CA SER A 105 -59.78 -32.59 -14.85
C SER A 105 -59.42 -32.81 -13.39
N ARG A 106 -60.32 -32.41 -12.47
CA ARG A 106 -60.15 -32.66 -11.03
C ARG A 106 -60.24 -34.13 -10.67
N ALA A 107 -60.80 -34.97 -11.54
CA ALA A 107 -60.78 -36.42 -11.38
C ALA A 107 -59.34 -36.98 -11.30
N LEU A 108 -58.36 -36.36 -11.98
CA LEU A 108 -56.95 -36.76 -11.87
C LEU A 108 -56.40 -36.50 -10.47
N HIS A 109 -56.68 -35.34 -9.87
CA HIS A 109 -56.26 -35.04 -8.50
C HIS A 109 -57.01 -35.91 -7.48
N ALA A 110 -58.27 -36.26 -7.73
CA ALA A 110 -59.02 -37.21 -6.93
C ALA A 110 -58.36 -38.61 -6.93
N GLN A 111 -57.97 -39.10 -8.11
CA GLN A 111 -57.26 -40.37 -8.24
C GLN A 111 -55.91 -40.34 -7.54
N LEU A 112 -55.13 -39.26 -7.72
CA LEU A 112 -53.87 -39.04 -7.00
C LEU A 112 -54.09 -39.14 -5.49
N MET A 113 -55.09 -38.43 -4.97
CA MET A 113 -55.38 -38.43 -3.54
C MET A 113 -55.76 -39.80 -3.02
N ARG A 114 -56.63 -40.56 -3.70
CA ARG A 114 -56.98 -41.93 -3.28
C ARG A 114 -55.74 -42.84 -3.23
N ARG A 115 -54.77 -42.64 -4.14
CA ARG A 115 -53.50 -43.39 -4.14
C ARG A 115 -52.59 -42.99 -3.00
N LEU A 116 -52.47 -41.69 -2.72
CA LEU A 116 -51.71 -41.17 -1.60
C LEU A 116 -52.33 -41.59 -0.26
N GLU A 117 -53.65 -41.52 -0.12
CA GLU A 117 -54.40 -41.93 1.07
C GLU A 117 -54.10 -43.40 1.44
N ALA A 118 -54.02 -44.29 0.45
CA ALA A 118 -53.64 -45.69 0.66
C ALA A 118 -52.24 -45.84 1.30
N ALA A 119 -51.33 -44.89 1.07
CA ALA A 119 -50.00 -44.84 1.68
C ALA A 119 -49.98 -44.12 3.05
N ARG A 120 -51.06 -43.45 3.45
CA ARG A 120 -51.23 -42.73 4.73
C ARG A 120 -50.12 -41.70 5.03
N PRO A 121 -49.94 -40.66 4.18
CA PRO A 121 -49.04 -39.55 4.49
C PRO A 121 -49.52 -38.82 5.76
N GLY A 122 -48.61 -38.12 6.44
CA GLY A 122 -48.93 -37.29 7.60
C GLY A 122 -49.67 -36.01 7.21
N VAL A 123 -49.29 -35.39 6.08
CA VAL A 123 -49.96 -34.22 5.49
C VAL A 123 -49.79 -34.22 3.98
N VAL A 124 -50.79 -33.74 3.25
CA VAL A 124 -50.69 -33.48 1.80
C VAL A 124 -50.97 -32.01 1.51
N GLY A 125 -49.98 -31.26 1.04
CA GLY A 125 -50.13 -29.87 0.65
C GLY A 125 -50.21 -29.71 -0.87
N PHE A 126 -51.22 -29.01 -1.39
CA PHE A 126 -51.30 -28.70 -2.82
C PHE A 126 -50.94 -27.25 -3.12
N ASP A 127 -49.88 -27.07 -3.91
CA ASP A 127 -49.48 -25.82 -4.53
C ASP A 127 -50.19 -25.65 -5.90
N PHE A 128 -51.52 -25.59 -5.87
CA PHE A 128 -52.35 -25.30 -7.04
C PHE A 128 -53.49 -24.35 -6.72
N HIS A 129 -53.87 -23.54 -7.70
CA HIS A 129 -55.01 -22.65 -7.59
C HIS A 129 -56.31 -23.36 -7.98
N PHE A 130 -57.15 -23.64 -6.97
CA PHE A 130 -58.46 -24.29 -7.12
C PHE A 130 -59.64 -23.30 -7.11
N ASN A 131 -59.41 -22.05 -7.52
CA ASN A 131 -60.37 -20.94 -7.39
C ASN A 131 -61.48 -20.87 -8.47
N LYS A 132 -61.48 -21.79 -9.44
CA LYS A 132 -62.51 -21.90 -10.49
C LYS A 132 -63.00 -23.34 -10.58
N ALA A 133 -64.32 -23.50 -10.63
CA ALA A 133 -64.94 -24.80 -10.91
C ALA A 133 -64.63 -25.25 -12.34
N ARG A 134 -64.52 -26.56 -12.56
CA ARG A 134 -64.25 -27.12 -13.90
C ARG A 134 -65.32 -28.11 -14.32
N ASP A 135 -65.30 -29.28 -13.71
CA ASP A 135 -66.23 -30.35 -14.00
C ASP A 135 -66.87 -30.80 -12.68
N VAL A 136 -68.20 -30.72 -12.60
CA VAL A 136 -68.95 -30.90 -11.35
C VAL A 136 -68.69 -32.26 -10.71
N ARG A 137 -68.49 -33.29 -11.55
CA ARG A 137 -68.21 -34.66 -11.09
C ARG A 137 -66.81 -34.74 -10.46
N GLY A 138 -65.77 -34.28 -11.17
CA GLY A 138 -64.39 -34.27 -10.70
C GLY A 138 -64.18 -33.37 -9.50
N ASP A 139 -64.81 -32.19 -9.46
CA ASP A 139 -64.79 -31.28 -8.31
C ASP A 139 -65.34 -31.99 -7.06
N ARG A 140 -66.45 -32.74 -7.19
CA ARG A 140 -67.03 -33.55 -6.10
C ARG A 140 -66.17 -34.75 -5.74
N GLU A 141 -65.65 -35.48 -6.73
CA GLU A 141 -64.78 -36.64 -6.50
C GLU A 141 -63.50 -36.25 -5.79
N PHE A 142 -62.93 -35.09 -6.12
CA PHE A 142 -61.75 -34.56 -5.45
C PHE A 142 -62.07 -34.04 -4.05
N ALA A 143 -63.17 -33.29 -3.88
CA ALA A 143 -63.64 -32.87 -2.56
C ALA A 143 -63.83 -34.07 -1.61
N GLN A 144 -64.44 -35.15 -2.11
CA GLN A 144 -64.62 -36.37 -1.32
C GLN A 144 -63.28 -37.01 -0.96
N ALA A 145 -62.35 -37.15 -1.92
CA ALA A 145 -61.03 -37.71 -1.65
C ALA A 145 -60.20 -36.87 -0.64
N ILE A 146 -60.32 -35.53 -0.69
CA ILE A 146 -59.72 -34.63 0.31
C ILE A 146 -60.32 -34.88 1.69
N LYS A 147 -61.65 -34.99 1.76
CA LYS A 147 -62.38 -35.20 3.01
C LYS A 147 -62.07 -36.56 3.64
N ASP A 148 -61.97 -37.61 2.82
CA ASP A 148 -61.63 -38.98 3.25
C ASP A 148 -60.21 -39.02 3.84
N ALA A 149 -59.25 -38.34 3.20
CA ALA A 149 -57.88 -38.24 3.70
C ALA A 149 -57.77 -37.41 5.00
N GLY A 150 -58.52 -36.30 5.12
CA GLY A 150 -58.64 -35.51 6.35
C GLY A 150 -57.38 -34.75 6.82
N ASN A 151 -56.33 -34.73 5.99
CA ASN A 151 -55.01 -34.14 6.28
C ASN A 151 -54.46 -33.30 5.10
N VAL A 152 -55.35 -32.69 4.32
CA VAL A 152 -55.00 -31.93 3.12
C VAL A 152 -54.97 -30.43 3.39
N VAL A 153 -53.93 -29.75 2.92
CA VAL A 153 -53.82 -28.28 2.93
C VAL A 153 -53.92 -27.75 1.50
N LEU A 154 -54.82 -26.80 1.27
CA LEU A 154 -54.97 -26.10 0.00
C LEU A 154 -54.52 -24.63 0.12
N ILE A 155 -54.00 -24.07 -0.98
CA ILE A 155 -53.58 -22.68 -1.01
C ILE A 155 -54.65 -21.73 -1.55
N GLU A 156 -54.67 -20.51 -1.03
CA GLU A 156 -55.41 -19.38 -1.60
C GLU A 156 -54.58 -18.69 -2.69
N TYR A 157 -55.26 -18.30 -3.77
CA TYR A 157 -54.62 -17.54 -4.84
C TYR A 157 -54.48 -16.07 -4.46
N LEU A 158 -53.25 -15.55 -4.40
CA LEU A 158 -53.00 -14.14 -4.14
C LEU A 158 -53.22 -13.31 -5.41
N ILE A 159 -54.09 -12.31 -5.35
CA ILE A 159 -54.21 -11.29 -6.40
C ILE A 159 -53.31 -10.11 -6.03
N PRO A 160 -52.28 -9.78 -6.84
CA PRO A 160 -51.48 -8.58 -6.60
C PRO A 160 -52.36 -7.34 -6.79
N ALA A 161 -52.60 -6.59 -5.72
CA ALA A 161 -53.34 -5.33 -5.77
C ALA A 161 -52.34 -4.17 -5.85
N ARG A 162 -52.26 -3.49 -7.00
CA ARG A 162 -51.54 -2.22 -7.09
C ARG A 162 -52.39 -1.12 -6.43
N SER A 163 -52.03 -0.69 -5.23
CA SER A 163 -52.49 0.59 -4.69
C SER A 163 -51.52 1.68 -5.11
N ARG A 164 -52.03 2.79 -5.65
CA ARG A 164 -51.23 3.97 -6.00
C ARG A 164 -51.35 4.94 -4.83
N SER A 165 -50.30 5.07 -4.01
CA SER A 165 -50.28 6.09 -2.97
C SER A 165 -50.26 7.49 -3.59
N LEU A 166 -51.09 8.40 -3.05
CA LEU A 166 -51.12 9.83 -3.42
C LEU A 166 -50.26 10.70 -2.49
N LEU A 167 -49.53 10.11 -1.53
CA LEU A 167 -48.65 10.82 -0.59
C LEU A 167 -47.22 10.26 -0.64
N PRO A 168 -46.17 11.11 -0.57
CA PRO A 168 -44.77 10.69 -0.80
C PRO A 168 -44.16 9.76 0.25
N ASP A 169 -44.75 9.65 1.46
CA ASP A 169 -44.13 8.99 2.62
C ASP A 169 -45.03 7.97 3.37
N SER A 170 -46.17 7.58 2.81
CA SER A 170 -46.97 6.51 3.42
C SER A 170 -46.57 5.14 2.87
N ILE A 171 -46.23 4.22 3.78
CA ILE A 171 -46.04 2.77 3.52
C ILE A 171 -47.12 2.30 2.54
N GLU A 172 -46.72 1.72 1.41
CA GLU A 172 -47.64 1.07 0.48
C GLU A 172 -48.34 -0.09 1.21
N ILE A 173 -49.52 0.15 1.77
CA ILE A 173 -50.40 -0.92 2.20
C ILE A 173 -50.96 -1.55 0.92
N THR A 174 -50.27 -2.59 0.45
CA THR A 174 -50.75 -3.45 -0.63
C THR A 174 -51.96 -4.19 -0.08
N GLU A 175 -53.17 -3.78 -0.44
CA GLU A 175 -54.41 -4.46 -0.07
C GLU A 175 -54.48 -5.80 -0.82
N ARG A 176 -53.78 -6.82 -0.32
CA ARG A 176 -53.71 -8.16 -0.95
C ARG A 176 -55.09 -8.81 -0.89
N ARG A 177 -55.70 -9.04 -2.06
CA ARG A 177 -56.96 -9.80 -2.16
C ARG A 177 -56.65 -11.26 -2.44
N THR A 178 -57.14 -12.17 -1.61
CA THR A 178 -57.02 -13.61 -1.86
C THR A 178 -58.26 -14.14 -2.57
N ARG A 179 -58.11 -15.24 -3.32
CA ARG A 179 -59.22 -16.06 -3.82
C ARG A 179 -59.08 -17.46 -3.27
N SER A 180 -60.00 -17.84 -2.39
CA SER A 180 -60.06 -19.19 -1.86
C SER A 180 -60.42 -20.21 -2.96
N PRO A 181 -60.13 -21.50 -2.74
CA PRO A 181 -60.65 -22.60 -3.54
C PRO A 181 -62.19 -22.56 -3.65
N ILE A 182 -62.74 -23.26 -4.64
CA ILE A 182 -64.20 -23.42 -4.72
C ILE A 182 -64.76 -24.03 -3.42
N PRO A 183 -65.98 -23.63 -2.97
CA PRO A 183 -66.52 -24.02 -1.67
C PRO A 183 -66.45 -25.53 -1.37
N PRO A 184 -66.79 -26.45 -2.32
CA PRO A 184 -66.71 -27.88 -2.04
C PRO A 184 -65.30 -28.38 -1.66
N LEU A 185 -64.25 -27.77 -2.23
CA LEU A 185 -62.86 -28.13 -1.92
C LEU A 185 -62.37 -27.43 -0.65
N ALA A 186 -62.74 -26.17 -0.46
CA ALA A 186 -62.39 -25.41 0.73
C ALA A 186 -62.98 -26.05 2.00
N ASP A 187 -64.25 -26.45 1.96
CA ASP A 187 -64.95 -27.10 3.09
C ASP A 187 -64.42 -28.52 3.39
N ALA A 188 -63.85 -29.19 2.38
CA ALA A 188 -63.28 -30.53 2.53
C ALA A 188 -61.86 -30.52 3.10
N ALA A 189 -61.08 -29.47 2.84
CA ALA A 189 -59.68 -29.36 3.24
C ALA A 189 -59.53 -29.26 4.75
N ALA A 190 -58.42 -29.78 5.29
CA ALA A 190 -58.08 -29.61 6.70
C ALA A 190 -57.75 -28.15 7.01
N MET A 191 -57.08 -27.45 6.08
CA MET A 191 -56.81 -26.02 6.13
C MET A 191 -56.76 -25.41 4.72
N VAL A 192 -57.21 -24.16 4.60
CA VAL A 192 -57.07 -23.31 3.41
C VAL A 192 -56.31 -22.06 3.83
N VAL A 193 -55.18 -21.79 3.18
CA VAL A 193 -54.23 -20.75 3.63
C VAL A 193 -53.52 -20.03 2.50
N PRO A 194 -53.05 -18.78 2.68
CA PRO A 194 -52.23 -18.12 1.68
C PRO A 194 -50.84 -18.73 1.57
N PHE A 195 -50.26 -18.72 0.36
CA PHE A 195 -48.85 -19.05 0.14
C PHE A 195 -48.07 -17.79 -0.27
N LEU A 196 -47.51 -17.11 0.73
CA LEU A 196 -46.76 -15.86 0.54
C LEU A 196 -45.32 -16.17 0.11
N LEU A 197 -45.11 -16.35 -1.20
CA LEU A 197 -43.78 -16.49 -1.77
C LEU A 197 -43.06 -15.13 -1.84
N PRO A 198 -41.72 -15.10 -1.74
CA PRO A 198 -40.98 -13.85 -1.70
C PRO A 198 -41.00 -13.09 -3.03
N ASP A 199 -41.29 -11.79 -2.94
CA ASP A 199 -41.31 -10.87 -4.08
C ASP A 199 -39.94 -10.17 -4.23
N GLY A 200 -39.02 -10.71 -5.04
CA GLY A 200 -37.85 -10.04 -5.63
C GLY A 200 -36.76 -9.44 -4.71
N ARG A 201 -37.11 -8.71 -3.64
CA ARG A 201 -36.22 -8.08 -2.64
C ARG A 201 -35.79 -9.03 -1.52
N ASP A 202 -36.61 -10.03 -1.22
CA ASP A 202 -36.46 -10.93 -0.07
C ASP A 202 -36.45 -12.42 -0.49
N LEU A 203 -35.79 -12.75 -1.61
CA LEU A 203 -35.87 -14.07 -2.26
C LEU A 203 -35.56 -15.28 -1.37
N ASP A 204 -34.84 -15.08 -0.27
CA ASP A 204 -34.48 -16.13 0.69
C ASP A 204 -35.31 -16.08 1.99
N GLN A 205 -36.37 -15.25 2.08
CA GLN A 205 -37.23 -15.15 3.26
C GLN A 205 -38.65 -15.63 2.97
N LEU A 206 -39.26 -16.32 3.93
CA LEU A 206 -40.67 -16.67 3.90
C LEU A 206 -41.38 -16.18 5.16
N LEU A 207 -42.53 -15.54 4.97
CA LEU A 207 -43.43 -15.19 6.05
C LEU A 207 -44.18 -16.44 6.51
N LEU A 208 -44.14 -16.74 7.81
CA LEU A 208 -44.89 -17.86 8.40
C LEU A 208 -46.37 -17.53 8.66
N ARG A 209 -46.72 -16.25 8.65
CA ARG A 209 -48.09 -15.75 8.83
C ARG A 209 -48.34 -14.57 7.89
N ASP A 210 -49.60 -14.37 7.53
CA ASP A 210 -50.01 -13.22 6.74
C ASP A 210 -50.22 -11.98 7.63
N PRO A 211 -49.37 -10.93 7.53
CA PRO A 211 -49.52 -9.71 8.32
C PRO A 211 -50.73 -8.86 7.89
N ALA A 212 -51.26 -9.08 6.68
CA ALA A 212 -52.41 -8.34 6.15
C ALA A 212 -53.75 -9.09 6.31
N GLY A 213 -53.71 -10.42 6.43
CA GLY A 213 -54.89 -11.30 6.53
C GLY A 213 -54.98 -12.02 7.88
N GLU A 214 -55.71 -11.45 8.84
CA GLU A 214 -56.11 -12.06 10.14
C GLU A 214 -55.03 -12.88 10.90
N ASN A 215 -53.73 -12.66 10.65
CA ASN A 215 -52.62 -13.49 11.13
C ASN A 215 -52.73 -15.00 10.81
N LEU A 216 -53.36 -15.33 9.68
CA LEU A 216 -53.50 -16.70 9.21
C LEU A 216 -52.12 -17.34 8.98
N PRO A 217 -51.93 -18.63 9.33
CA PRO A 217 -50.69 -19.35 9.03
C PRO A 217 -50.50 -19.47 7.53
N THR A 218 -49.28 -19.31 7.03
CA THR A 218 -48.97 -19.55 5.62
C THR A 218 -48.81 -21.04 5.33
N PHE A 219 -48.79 -21.40 4.05
CA PHE A 219 -48.76 -22.78 3.57
C PHE A 219 -47.80 -23.73 4.32
N PRO A 220 -46.51 -23.42 4.56
CA PRO A 220 -45.62 -24.34 5.29
C PRO A 220 -45.95 -24.49 6.78
N LEU A 221 -46.41 -23.43 7.44
CA LEU A 221 -46.84 -23.50 8.85
C LEU A 221 -48.16 -24.28 8.98
N ALA A 222 -49.09 -24.09 8.05
CA ALA A 222 -50.33 -24.86 8.00
C ALA A 222 -50.07 -26.36 7.77
N ALA A 223 -49.13 -26.69 6.88
CA ALA A 223 -48.69 -28.06 6.69
C ALA A 223 -48.12 -28.65 8.00
N LEU A 224 -47.31 -27.89 8.76
CA LEU A 224 -46.79 -28.32 10.06
C LEU A 224 -47.89 -28.51 11.11
N LEU A 225 -48.89 -27.63 11.14
CA LEU A 225 -50.05 -27.74 12.03
C LEU A 225 -50.83 -29.02 11.76
N VAL A 226 -51.15 -29.31 10.49
CA VAL A 226 -51.84 -30.55 10.10
C VAL A 226 -50.96 -31.78 10.39
N TYR A 227 -49.66 -31.70 10.11
CA TYR A 227 -48.70 -32.77 10.40
C TYR A 227 -48.60 -33.08 11.90
N SER A 228 -48.75 -32.06 12.76
CA SER A 228 -48.71 -32.21 14.21
C SER A 228 -49.99 -32.79 14.84
N LYS A 229 -51.07 -32.94 14.05
CA LYS A 229 -52.39 -33.38 14.53
C LYS A 229 -52.36 -34.65 15.39
N PRO A 230 -51.61 -35.73 15.05
CA PRO A 230 -51.54 -36.94 15.87
C PRO A 230 -50.97 -36.71 17.28
N TYR A 231 -50.23 -35.61 17.47
CA TYR A 231 -49.48 -35.31 18.69
C TYR A 231 -50.15 -34.20 19.55
N LEU A 232 -51.30 -33.68 19.14
CA LEU A 232 -51.96 -32.57 19.85
C LEU A 232 -52.48 -32.95 21.24
N ASP A 233 -52.92 -34.19 21.45
CA ASP A 233 -53.32 -34.67 22.78
C ASP A 233 -52.12 -34.68 23.74
N THR A 234 -50.93 -35.00 23.22
CA THR A 234 -49.66 -34.94 23.98
C THR A 234 -49.32 -33.50 24.34
N LEU A 235 -49.50 -32.56 23.40
CA LEU A 235 -49.33 -31.14 23.66
C LEU A 235 -50.32 -30.63 24.71
N ALA A 236 -51.60 -31.02 24.62
CA ALA A 236 -52.63 -30.63 25.59
C ALA A 236 -52.32 -31.19 26.99
N ALA A 237 -51.85 -32.43 27.08
CA ALA A 237 -51.42 -33.05 28.35
C ALA A 237 -50.22 -32.31 28.95
N LEU A 238 -49.23 -31.95 28.13
CA LEU A 238 -48.08 -31.17 28.59
C LEU A 238 -48.51 -29.80 29.12
N VAL A 239 -49.33 -29.08 28.36
CA VAL A 239 -49.82 -27.75 28.73
C VAL A 239 -50.56 -27.77 30.07
N ARG A 240 -51.30 -28.85 30.39
CA ARG A 240 -51.94 -29.03 31.71
C ARG A 240 -50.96 -29.12 32.87
N THR A 241 -49.77 -29.66 32.62
CA THR A 241 -48.75 -29.92 33.64
C THR A 241 -47.75 -28.78 33.81
N THR A 242 -47.66 -27.87 32.84
CA THR A 242 -46.75 -26.71 32.86
C THR A 242 -47.25 -25.61 33.82
N ARG A 243 -46.38 -25.15 34.72
CA ARG A 243 -46.69 -24.13 35.73
C ARG A 243 -46.79 -22.73 35.10
N GLY A 244 -48.00 -22.32 34.74
CA GLY A 244 -48.26 -21.03 34.10
C GLY A 244 -49.43 -21.10 33.12
N SER A 245 -49.79 -22.32 32.71
CA SER A 245 -50.96 -22.58 31.88
C SER A 245 -52.27 -22.42 32.65
N SER A 246 -53.12 -21.48 32.25
CA SER A 246 -54.50 -21.36 32.79
C SER A 246 -55.32 -22.62 32.46
N PRO A 247 -56.24 -23.09 33.34
CA PRO A 247 -57.18 -24.18 33.05
C PRO A 247 -57.97 -23.98 31.75
N GLU A 248 -58.16 -22.72 31.32
CA GLU A 248 -58.78 -22.34 30.05
C GLU A 248 -57.98 -22.85 28.84
N ILE A 249 -56.64 -22.87 28.90
CA ILE A 249 -55.77 -23.31 27.79
C ILE A 249 -55.97 -24.82 27.55
N SER A 250 -56.00 -25.60 28.63
CA SER A 250 -56.27 -27.03 28.59
C SER A 250 -57.66 -27.37 28.07
N GLY A 251 -58.67 -26.53 28.36
CA GLY A 251 -60.03 -26.68 27.84
C GLY A 251 -60.13 -26.32 26.35
N GLN A 252 -59.54 -25.20 25.94
CA GLN A 252 -59.57 -24.71 24.56
C GLN A 252 -58.71 -25.55 23.60
N LEU A 253 -57.57 -26.13 24.03
CA LEU A 253 -56.80 -27.08 23.23
C LEU A 253 -57.58 -28.38 22.93
N VAL A 254 -58.51 -28.76 23.82
CA VAL A 254 -59.38 -29.93 23.65
C VAL A 254 -60.64 -29.60 22.85
N GLU A 255 -61.13 -28.35 22.93
CA GLU A 255 -62.31 -27.87 22.19
C GLU A 255 -61.98 -27.32 20.78
N ALA A 256 -60.70 -27.10 20.46
CA ALA A 256 -60.24 -26.59 19.16
C ALA A 256 -60.51 -27.58 18.02
N SER A 257 -61.76 -27.62 17.58
CA SER A 257 -62.24 -28.33 16.40
C SER A 257 -61.64 -27.79 15.08
N ARG A 258 -60.80 -26.74 15.13
CA ARG A 258 -60.12 -26.13 13.97
C ARG A 258 -58.66 -25.77 14.30
N LEU A 259 -57.72 -26.37 13.57
CA LEU A 259 -56.26 -26.19 13.73
C LEU A 259 -55.78 -24.73 13.56
N ALA A 260 -56.46 -23.94 12.73
CA ALA A 260 -56.15 -22.53 12.53
C ALA A 260 -56.32 -21.71 13.82
N THR A 261 -57.43 -21.94 14.55
CA THR A 261 -57.73 -21.26 15.81
C THR A 261 -56.73 -21.64 16.90
N LEU A 262 -56.30 -22.90 16.94
CA LEU A 262 -55.25 -23.34 17.85
C LEU A 262 -53.94 -22.57 17.62
N ALA A 263 -53.53 -22.43 16.36
CA ALA A 263 -52.30 -21.71 16.01
C ALA A 263 -52.38 -20.22 16.42
N GLU A 264 -53.52 -19.57 16.20
CA GLU A 264 -53.76 -18.18 16.60
C GLU A 264 -53.74 -18.01 18.14
N GLN A 265 -54.39 -18.90 18.87
CA GLN A 265 -54.42 -18.88 20.34
C GLN A 265 -53.04 -19.09 20.95
N LEU A 266 -52.28 -20.10 20.47
CA LEU A 266 -50.92 -20.34 20.93
C LEU A 266 -50.03 -19.12 20.68
N TYR A 267 -50.14 -18.52 19.49
CA TYR A 267 -49.38 -17.33 19.14
C TYR A 267 -49.72 -16.12 20.01
N THR A 268 -51.00 -15.74 20.11
CA THR A 268 -51.43 -14.58 20.91
C THR A 268 -51.03 -14.72 22.37
N ARG A 269 -50.95 -15.95 22.88
CA ARG A 269 -50.45 -16.23 24.23
C ARG A 269 -48.94 -16.16 24.33
N PHE A 270 -48.17 -16.75 23.41
CA PHE A 270 -46.71 -16.61 23.40
C PHE A 270 -46.26 -15.16 23.24
N ALA A 271 -47.02 -14.33 22.51
CA ALA A 271 -46.78 -12.91 22.41
C ALA A 271 -47.02 -12.15 23.74
N ARG A 272 -47.97 -12.61 24.57
CA ARG A 272 -48.26 -12.02 25.89
C ARG A 272 -47.33 -12.55 26.99
N ASP A 273 -47.00 -13.82 26.95
CA ASP A 273 -46.11 -14.49 27.90
C ASP A 273 -45.07 -15.35 27.15
N PRO A 274 -43.91 -14.74 26.79
CA PRO A 274 -42.84 -15.44 26.10
C PRO A 274 -42.24 -16.62 26.88
N LYS A 275 -42.38 -16.63 28.23
CA LYS A 275 -41.81 -17.68 29.08
C LYS A 275 -42.56 -18.99 28.95
N LEU A 276 -43.85 -18.95 28.68
CA LEU A 276 -44.67 -20.14 28.48
C LEU A 276 -44.13 -21.04 27.35
N ALA A 277 -43.63 -20.44 26.26
CA ALA A 277 -43.02 -21.20 25.17
C ALA A 277 -41.73 -21.91 25.61
N ASP A 278 -40.93 -21.27 26.46
CA ASP A 278 -39.69 -21.84 27.00
C ASP A 278 -40.00 -22.98 27.99
N GLU A 279 -40.98 -22.81 28.87
CA GLU A 279 -41.42 -23.85 29.81
C GLU A 279 -42.01 -25.09 29.10
N LEU A 280 -42.76 -24.90 28.01
CA LEU A 280 -43.24 -26.02 27.18
C LEU A 280 -42.08 -26.75 26.48
N ASN A 281 -41.09 -26.02 25.97
CA ASN A 281 -39.89 -26.62 25.38
C ASN A 281 -39.07 -27.40 26.43
N ASP A 282 -38.91 -26.84 27.63
CA ASP A 282 -38.21 -27.49 28.74
C ASP A 282 -38.95 -28.75 29.20
N GLY A 283 -40.28 -28.70 29.27
CA GLY A 283 -41.12 -29.86 29.58
C GLY A 283 -40.98 -30.98 28.54
N LEU A 284 -40.95 -30.64 27.23
CA LEU A 284 -40.75 -31.62 26.16
C LEU A 284 -39.35 -32.24 26.17
N THR A 285 -38.33 -31.47 26.54
CA THR A 285 -36.92 -31.93 26.54
C THR A 285 -36.58 -32.74 27.78
N SER A 286 -37.17 -32.41 28.94
CA SER A 286 -36.94 -33.09 30.22
C SER A 286 -37.85 -34.30 30.45
N GLY A 287 -39.04 -34.34 29.83
CA GLY A 287 -39.99 -35.44 29.98
C GLY A 287 -39.50 -36.73 29.31
N ALA A 288 -39.20 -37.76 30.11
CA ALA A 288 -38.73 -39.06 29.64
C ALA A 288 -39.80 -39.88 28.89
N ASP A 289 -41.09 -39.56 29.09
CA ASP A 289 -42.23 -40.38 28.62
C ASP A 289 -42.73 -40.04 27.20
N PHE A 290 -42.14 -39.06 26.52
CA PHE A 290 -42.55 -38.67 25.17
C PHE A 290 -41.83 -39.46 24.08
N ASP A 291 -42.59 -39.94 23.10
CA ASP A 291 -42.04 -40.49 21.87
C ASP A 291 -41.11 -39.47 21.16
N GLN A 292 -40.04 -39.97 20.53
CA GLN A 292 -39.00 -39.13 19.94
C GLN A 292 -39.52 -38.32 18.75
N GLU A 293 -40.41 -38.90 17.95
CA GLU A 293 -41.03 -38.25 16.80
C GLU A 293 -42.01 -37.17 17.27
N ALA A 294 -42.90 -37.53 18.21
CA ALA A 294 -43.82 -36.59 18.85
C ALA A 294 -43.07 -35.38 19.46
N ARG A 295 -41.98 -35.64 20.18
CA ARG A 295 -41.13 -34.58 20.77
C ARG A 295 -40.56 -33.67 19.68
N ALA A 296 -40.01 -34.21 18.60
CA ALA A 296 -39.40 -33.43 17.53
C ALA A 296 -40.43 -32.51 16.84
N VAL A 297 -41.60 -33.06 16.50
CA VAL A 297 -42.68 -32.33 15.81
C VAL A 297 -43.27 -31.23 16.71
N LEU A 298 -43.51 -31.52 17.99
CA LEU A 298 -44.06 -30.51 18.92
C LEU A 298 -43.06 -29.39 19.21
N LEU A 299 -41.77 -29.69 19.35
CA LEU A 299 -40.73 -28.66 19.48
C LEU A 299 -40.64 -27.79 18.22
N ALA A 300 -40.79 -28.38 17.03
CA ALA A 300 -40.84 -27.63 15.77
C ALA A 300 -42.06 -26.71 15.72
N LEU A 301 -43.24 -27.21 16.09
CA LEU A 301 -44.48 -26.45 16.12
C LEU A 301 -44.40 -25.25 17.08
N ILE A 302 -44.01 -25.47 18.34
CA ILE A 302 -43.87 -24.40 19.34
C ILE A 302 -42.87 -23.34 18.84
N GLY A 303 -41.74 -23.78 18.30
CA GLY A 303 -40.71 -22.89 17.75
C GLY A 303 -41.18 -22.07 16.54
N ALA A 304 -42.02 -22.65 15.68
CA ALA A 304 -42.58 -21.98 14.50
C ALA A 304 -43.68 -20.98 14.86
N VAL A 305 -44.52 -21.31 15.85
CA VAL A 305 -45.65 -20.47 16.27
C VAL A 305 -45.22 -19.29 17.16
N ARG A 306 -44.02 -19.34 17.76
CA ARG A 306 -43.50 -18.29 18.67
C ARG A 306 -43.23 -16.93 18.02
N THR A 307 -42.84 -16.88 16.75
CA THR A 307 -42.32 -15.65 16.09
C THR A 307 -43.11 -15.26 14.85
N LEU A 308 -43.43 -13.97 14.68
CA LEU A 308 -43.92 -13.42 13.40
C LEU A 308 -42.80 -13.11 12.41
N ASP A 309 -41.54 -13.17 12.84
CA ASP A 309 -40.42 -12.74 12.03
C ASP A 309 -40.31 -13.59 10.75
N PRO A 310 -40.01 -12.96 9.60
CA PRO A 310 -39.65 -13.67 8.39
C PRO A 310 -38.57 -14.72 8.69
N ARG A 311 -38.79 -15.95 8.21
CA ARG A 311 -37.78 -17.01 8.31
C ARG A 311 -36.93 -17.01 7.06
N TYR A 312 -35.62 -16.92 7.22
CA TYR A 312 -34.73 -17.16 6.11
C TYR A 312 -34.58 -18.65 5.86
N ILE A 313 -34.69 -19.02 4.59
CA ILE A 313 -34.65 -20.40 4.11
C ILE A 313 -33.20 -20.88 4.10
N ASP A 314 -32.97 -22.04 4.72
CA ASP A 314 -31.73 -22.80 4.64
C ASP A 314 -31.88 -23.88 3.56
N PHE A 315 -31.47 -23.57 2.34
CA PHE A 315 -31.60 -24.47 1.19
C PHE A 315 -30.70 -25.68 1.35
N TYR A 316 -31.18 -26.89 1.03
CA TYR A 316 -30.36 -28.11 1.17
C TYR A 316 -29.37 -28.30 0.01
N GLY A 317 -29.66 -27.78 -1.18
CA GLY A 317 -28.85 -27.95 -2.38
C GLY A 317 -29.54 -27.32 -3.60
N PRO A 318 -29.12 -27.65 -4.83
CA PRO A 318 -29.79 -27.20 -6.06
C PRO A 318 -31.22 -27.78 -6.21
N PRO A 319 -32.03 -27.25 -7.16
CA PRO A 319 -33.36 -27.79 -7.43
C PRO A 319 -33.36 -29.31 -7.63
N GLY A 320 -34.37 -30.00 -7.10
CA GLY A 320 -34.45 -31.47 -7.08
C GLY A 320 -33.66 -32.17 -5.96
N THR A 321 -33.08 -31.43 -5.00
CA THR A 321 -32.39 -32.03 -3.84
C THR A 321 -33.35 -32.73 -2.88
N VAL A 322 -34.55 -32.16 -2.65
CA VAL A 322 -35.62 -32.82 -1.90
C VAL A 322 -36.13 -34.01 -2.71
N THR A 323 -36.51 -35.10 -2.03
CA THR A 323 -36.97 -36.30 -2.73
C THR A 323 -38.20 -35.98 -3.57
N THR A 324 -38.05 -36.04 -4.89
CA THR A 324 -39.10 -35.69 -5.85
C THR A 324 -39.58 -36.93 -6.59
N ILE A 325 -40.89 -37.12 -6.64
CA ILE A 325 -41.59 -38.20 -7.33
C ILE A 325 -42.40 -37.58 -8.47
N PRO A 326 -42.26 -38.06 -9.72
CA PRO A 326 -43.10 -37.59 -10.81
C PRO A 326 -44.58 -37.89 -10.55
N TYR A 327 -45.44 -36.91 -10.81
CA TYR A 327 -46.88 -36.99 -10.53
C TYR A 327 -47.57 -38.21 -11.16
N GLN A 328 -47.22 -38.53 -12.40
CA GLN A 328 -47.73 -39.70 -13.14
C GLN A 328 -47.46 -41.04 -12.45
N CYS A 329 -46.34 -41.16 -11.72
CA CYS A 329 -45.96 -42.40 -11.06
C CYS A 329 -46.91 -42.72 -9.91
N ILE A 330 -47.38 -41.71 -9.18
CA ILE A 330 -48.39 -41.90 -8.13
C ILE A 330 -49.75 -42.25 -8.74
N LEU A 331 -50.15 -41.57 -9.82
CA LEU A 331 -51.41 -41.84 -10.51
C LEU A 331 -51.56 -43.28 -11.02
N ARG A 332 -50.51 -43.79 -11.68
CA ARG A 332 -50.48 -45.14 -12.27
C ARG A 332 -50.27 -46.25 -11.24
N GLY A 333 -49.95 -45.90 -9.99
CA GLY A 333 -49.65 -46.87 -8.94
C GLY A 333 -48.24 -47.45 -9.04
N GLY A 334 -47.32 -46.74 -9.68
CA GLY A 334 -45.93 -47.11 -9.89
C GLY A 334 -45.43 -46.78 -11.29
N CYS A 335 -44.13 -46.52 -11.40
CA CYS A 335 -43.39 -46.36 -12.65
C CYS A 335 -41.92 -46.78 -12.43
N ASP A 336 -41.08 -46.73 -13.46
CA ASP A 336 -39.65 -47.05 -13.33
C ASP A 336 -38.93 -46.14 -12.32
N ALA A 337 -39.28 -44.85 -12.27
CA ALA A 337 -38.69 -43.88 -11.35
C ALA A 337 -39.16 -44.06 -9.89
N PHE A 338 -40.38 -44.56 -9.67
CA PHE A 338 -40.95 -44.81 -8.34
C PHE A 338 -41.85 -46.06 -8.37
N PRO A 339 -41.30 -47.25 -8.07
CA PRO A 339 -42.04 -48.50 -8.11
C PRO A 339 -43.14 -48.59 -7.05
N ALA A 340 -44.17 -49.39 -7.31
CA ALA A 340 -45.29 -49.65 -6.39
C ALA A 340 -44.84 -50.04 -4.97
N SER A 341 -43.75 -50.81 -4.85
CA SER A 341 -43.19 -51.26 -3.57
C SER A 341 -42.74 -50.10 -2.66
N ARG A 342 -42.38 -48.94 -3.25
CA ARG A 342 -41.94 -47.76 -2.50
C ARG A 342 -43.09 -46.90 -1.98
N PHE A 343 -44.36 -47.17 -2.32
CA PHE A 343 -45.49 -46.39 -1.79
C PHE A 343 -45.56 -46.43 -0.26
N SER A 344 -45.18 -47.55 0.36
CA SER A 344 -45.07 -47.67 1.82
C SER A 344 -44.10 -46.66 2.45
N THR A 345 -43.12 -46.17 1.67
CA THR A 345 -42.16 -45.15 2.14
C THR A 345 -42.77 -43.77 2.28
N LEU A 346 -44.01 -43.54 1.85
CA LEU A 346 -44.74 -42.27 2.03
C LEU A 346 -45.51 -42.21 3.36
N GLN A 347 -45.59 -43.32 4.09
CA GLN A 347 -46.32 -43.39 5.35
C GLN A 347 -45.75 -42.38 6.36
N GLY A 348 -46.64 -41.57 6.94
CA GLY A 348 -46.27 -40.56 7.94
C GLY A 348 -45.44 -39.40 7.42
N LYS A 349 -45.23 -39.28 6.10
CA LYS A 349 -44.44 -38.19 5.49
C LYS A 349 -45.31 -36.99 5.11
N ALA A 350 -44.67 -35.83 5.03
CA ALA A 350 -45.25 -34.63 4.44
C ALA A 350 -45.06 -34.66 2.92
N VAL A 351 -46.17 -34.66 2.19
CA VAL A 351 -46.19 -34.73 0.72
C VAL A 351 -46.64 -33.39 0.15
N PHE A 352 -45.79 -32.74 -0.62
CA PHE A 352 -46.09 -31.48 -1.29
C PHE A 352 -46.32 -31.74 -2.78
N VAL A 353 -47.50 -31.39 -3.29
CA VAL A 353 -47.88 -31.60 -4.69
C VAL A 353 -47.91 -30.26 -5.40
N GLY A 354 -47.18 -30.13 -6.50
CA GLY A 354 -47.12 -28.87 -7.24
C GLY A 354 -46.53 -29.02 -8.63
N PHE A 355 -46.15 -27.91 -9.23
CA PHE A 355 -45.74 -27.83 -10.63
C PHE A 355 -44.41 -27.12 -10.84
N SER A 356 -43.69 -27.52 -11.89
CA SER A 356 -42.49 -26.85 -12.39
C SER A 356 -42.44 -26.85 -13.93
N ASP A 357 -42.67 -25.69 -14.58
CA ASP A 357 -42.59 -25.56 -16.05
C ASP A 357 -41.20 -25.14 -16.55
N LEU A 358 -40.75 -25.79 -17.64
CA LEU A 358 -39.59 -25.40 -18.44
C LEU A 358 -39.94 -24.78 -19.81
N ARG A 359 -41.12 -25.07 -20.40
CA ARG A 359 -41.47 -24.75 -21.80
C ARG A 359 -42.50 -23.63 -21.99
N HIS A 360 -43.52 -23.50 -21.15
CA HIS A 360 -44.50 -22.42 -21.33
C HIS A 360 -44.05 -21.18 -20.55
N GLY A 361 -43.82 -20.07 -21.27
CA GLY A 361 -43.33 -18.80 -20.74
C GLY A 361 -44.23 -18.07 -19.73
N SER A 362 -45.07 -18.78 -18.96
CA SER A 362 -45.61 -18.23 -17.71
C SER A 362 -44.47 -18.18 -16.69
N VAL A 363 -43.80 -17.03 -16.61
CA VAL A 363 -42.73 -16.66 -15.67
C VAL A 363 -43.12 -16.81 -14.18
N MET A 364 -44.37 -17.21 -13.88
CA MET A 364 -45.03 -16.97 -12.60
C MET A 364 -44.59 -17.87 -11.43
N ASP A 365 -43.95 -19.03 -11.67
CA ASP A 365 -43.54 -19.98 -10.60
C ASP A 365 -42.03 -20.26 -10.53
N ARG A 366 -41.18 -19.32 -11.02
CA ARG A 366 -39.72 -19.42 -10.86
C ARG A 366 -39.19 -18.35 -9.93
N PHE A 367 -38.62 -18.80 -8.82
CA PHE A 367 -38.05 -17.90 -7.82
C PHE A 367 -36.52 -18.05 -7.84
N PRO A 368 -35.78 -16.99 -8.18
CA PRO A 368 -34.32 -17.03 -8.18
C PRO A 368 -33.79 -17.13 -6.75
N THR A 369 -32.97 -18.15 -6.48
CA THR A 369 -32.35 -18.41 -5.16
C THR A 369 -30.82 -18.45 -5.28
N VAL A 370 -30.15 -18.70 -4.16
CA VAL A 370 -28.69 -18.93 -4.09
C VAL A 370 -28.19 -20.07 -4.99
N TYR A 371 -29.00 -21.11 -5.24
CA TYR A 371 -28.64 -22.26 -6.07
C TYR A 371 -29.26 -22.24 -7.49
N GLY A 372 -30.02 -21.21 -7.83
CA GLY A 372 -30.73 -21.11 -9.12
C GLY A 372 -32.24 -20.97 -8.93
N ASN A 373 -33.01 -21.29 -9.96
CA ASN A 373 -34.47 -21.09 -9.94
C ASN A 373 -35.18 -22.28 -9.28
N PHE A 374 -35.93 -22.03 -8.22
CA PHE A 374 -36.76 -23.02 -7.54
C PHE A 374 -38.23 -22.83 -7.93
N SER A 375 -38.98 -23.93 -7.89
CA SER A 375 -40.45 -23.90 -7.95
C SER A 375 -41.07 -23.52 -6.60
N GLY A 376 -42.30 -22.98 -6.62
CA GLY A 376 -43.04 -22.65 -5.39
C GLY A 376 -43.16 -23.84 -4.43
N VAL A 377 -43.49 -25.01 -4.96
CA VAL A 377 -43.62 -26.24 -4.20
C VAL A 377 -42.31 -26.68 -3.54
N GLU A 378 -41.16 -26.51 -4.21
CA GLU A 378 -39.85 -26.79 -3.61
C GLU A 378 -39.51 -25.83 -2.48
N ILE A 379 -39.88 -24.55 -2.61
CA ILE A 379 -39.72 -23.55 -1.53
C ILE A 379 -40.60 -23.90 -0.34
N GLY A 380 -41.85 -24.28 -0.58
CA GLY A 380 -42.78 -24.70 0.46
C GLY A 380 -42.28 -25.93 1.22
N ALA A 381 -41.85 -26.97 0.48
CA ALA A 381 -41.28 -28.20 1.04
C ALA A 381 -39.96 -27.94 1.79
N THR A 382 -39.06 -27.12 1.24
CA THR A 382 -37.79 -26.75 1.90
C THR A 382 -38.05 -25.98 3.19
N THR A 383 -39.00 -25.05 3.17
CA THR A 383 -39.36 -24.28 4.37
C THR A 383 -39.99 -25.18 5.43
N PHE A 384 -40.90 -26.07 5.05
CA PHE A 384 -41.45 -27.07 5.98
C PHE A 384 -40.34 -27.94 6.60
N ALA A 385 -39.39 -28.42 5.77
CA ALA A 385 -38.23 -29.17 6.23
C ALA A 385 -37.37 -28.39 7.24
N ASN A 386 -37.11 -27.10 6.96
CA ASN A 386 -36.41 -26.20 7.87
C ASN A 386 -37.15 -26.04 9.22
N LEU A 387 -38.48 -25.88 9.19
CA LEU A 387 -39.31 -25.81 10.39
C LEU A 387 -39.21 -27.10 11.21
N LEU A 388 -39.33 -28.26 10.56
CA LEU A 388 -39.26 -29.58 11.20
C LEU A 388 -37.89 -29.81 11.87
N GLU A 389 -36.79 -29.45 11.20
CA GLU A 389 -35.44 -29.54 11.76
C GLU A 389 -35.11 -28.42 12.77
N ARG A 390 -36.00 -27.43 12.94
CA ARG A 390 -35.78 -26.18 13.70
C ARG A 390 -34.54 -25.41 13.22
N ARG A 391 -34.26 -25.48 11.92
CA ARG A 391 -33.16 -24.76 11.27
C ARG A 391 -33.70 -23.59 10.48
N SER A 392 -32.94 -22.52 10.45
CA SER A 392 -33.18 -21.38 9.58
C SER A 392 -31.86 -20.66 9.39
N LEU A 393 -31.69 -20.02 8.25
CA LEU A 393 -30.63 -19.05 8.10
C LEU A 393 -30.91 -17.88 9.06
N ARG A 394 -29.87 -17.34 9.69
CA ARG A 394 -29.98 -16.27 10.68
C ARG A 394 -29.02 -15.14 10.29
N PRO A 395 -29.52 -14.07 9.64
CA PRO A 395 -28.69 -12.89 9.44
C PRO A 395 -28.34 -12.25 10.78
N LEU A 396 -27.20 -11.59 10.83
CA LEU A 396 -26.89 -10.70 11.95
C LEU A 396 -27.79 -9.46 11.92
N PRO A 397 -28.21 -8.95 13.10
CA PRO A 397 -28.80 -7.62 13.17
C PRO A 397 -27.86 -6.59 12.54
N VAL A 398 -28.44 -5.61 11.85
CA VAL A 398 -27.70 -4.57 11.09
C VAL A 398 -26.57 -3.92 11.91
N VAL A 399 -26.83 -3.61 13.18
CA VAL A 399 -25.83 -3.02 14.07
C VAL A 399 -24.60 -3.92 14.21
N TRP A 400 -24.79 -5.21 14.45
CA TRP A 400 -23.68 -6.16 14.59
C TRP A 400 -22.95 -6.40 13.28
N HIS A 401 -23.67 -6.43 12.17
CA HIS A 401 -23.08 -6.49 10.84
C HIS A 401 -22.12 -5.31 10.61
N LEU A 402 -22.59 -4.08 10.84
CA LEU A 402 -21.78 -2.87 10.69
C LEU A 402 -20.61 -2.82 11.69
N CYS A 403 -20.81 -3.27 12.93
CA CYS A 403 -19.74 -3.35 13.93
C CYS A 403 -18.62 -4.30 13.49
N ILE A 404 -18.95 -5.47 12.92
CA ILE A 404 -17.96 -6.42 12.41
C ILE A 404 -17.20 -5.82 11.23
N VAL A 405 -17.90 -5.22 10.26
CA VAL A 405 -17.27 -4.56 9.09
C VAL A 405 -16.35 -3.42 9.51
N ALA A 406 -16.74 -2.63 10.51
CA ALA A 406 -15.93 -1.53 11.04
C ALA A 406 -14.70 -2.04 11.82
N LEU A 407 -14.89 -3.02 12.70
CA LEU A 407 -13.82 -3.63 13.49
C LEU A 407 -12.78 -4.31 12.58
N TRP A 408 -13.26 -4.99 11.53
CA TRP A 408 -12.40 -5.63 10.53
C TRP A 408 -11.52 -4.64 9.79
N ALA A 409 -12.11 -3.55 9.27
CA ALA A 409 -11.33 -2.47 8.64
C ALA A 409 -10.33 -1.81 9.58
N ALA A 410 -10.70 -1.58 10.84
CA ALA A 410 -9.79 -1.00 11.82
C ALA A 410 -8.59 -1.93 12.10
N LEU A 411 -8.84 -3.23 12.23
CA LEU A 411 -7.81 -4.24 12.45
C LEU A 411 -6.83 -4.32 11.25
N LEU A 412 -7.36 -4.46 10.03
CA LEU A 412 -6.54 -4.53 8.82
C LEU A 412 -5.81 -3.21 8.55
N GLY A 413 -6.47 -2.06 8.77
CA GLY A 413 -5.86 -0.74 8.61
C GLY A 413 -4.71 -0.51 9.59
N ARG A 414 -4.86 -0.93 10.86
CA ARG A 414 -3.76 -0.92 11.85
C ARG A 414 -2.60 -1.80 11.38
N LEU A 415 -2.88 -3.01 10.91
CA LEU A 415 -1.83 -3.93 10.47
C LEU A 415 -1.07 -3.40 9.25
N ALA A 416 -1.78 -2.86 8.25
CA ALA A 416 -1.22 -2.29 7.03
C ALA A 416 -0.29 -1.09 7.27
N THR A 417 -0.50 -0.37 8.38
CA THR A 417 0.19 0.90 8.68
C THR A 417 1.28 0.77 9.74
N THR A 418 1.26 -0.28 10.58
CA THR A 418 2.20 -0.42 11.71
C THR A 418 3.24 -1.53 11.52
N ALA A 419 2.92 -2.62 10.83
CA ALA A 419 3.84 -3.72 10.59
C ALA A 419 4.68 -3.50 9.32
N SER A 420 5.87 -4.10 9.22
CA SER A 420 6.64 -4.10 7.96
C SER A 420 5.83 -4.70 6.81
N THR A 421 6.09 -4.30 5.57
CA THR A 421 5.24 -4.67 4.42
C THR A 421 5.06 -6.19 4.28
N GLY A 422 6.12 -6.97 4.45
CA GLY A 422 6.04 -8.44 4.41
C GLY A 422 5.15 -9.03 5.51
N ILE A 423 5.33 -8.57 6.75
CA ILE A 423 4.53 -9.03 7.90
C ILE A 423 3.07 -8.58 7.75
N ALA A 424 2.84 -7.36 7.28
CA ALA A 424 1.51 -6.81 7.05
C ALA A 424 0.73 -7.65 6.03
N ILE A 425 1.32 -7.97 4.87
CA ILE A 425 0.66 -8.77 3.83
C ILE A 425 0.36 -10.18 4.35
N CYS A 426 1.34 -10.86 4.95
CA CYS A 426 1.14 -12.21 5.48
C CYS A 426 0.06 -12.21 6.57
N GLY A 427 0.08 -11.23 7.47
CA GLY A 427 -0.92 -11.10 8.53
C GLY A 427 -2.32 -10.78 8.01
N ILE A 428 -2.45 -9.91 6.98
CA ILE A 428 -3.73 -9.61 6.34
C ILE A 428 -4.31 -10.89 5.74
N LEU A 429 -3.52 -11.63 4.96
CA LEU A 429 -3.97 -12.88 4.33
C LEU A 429 -4.35 -13.95 5.38
N ALA A 430 -3.54 -14.11 6.42
CA ALA A 430 -3.81 -15.08 7.49
C ALA A 430 -5.08 -14.73 8.27
N LEU A 431 -5.29 -13.45 8.61
CA LEU A 431 -6.50 -12.98 9.26
C LEU A 431 -7.72 -13.21 8.36
N SER A 432 -7.67 -12.81 7.09
CA SER A 432 -8.78 -13.01 6.15
C SER A 432 -9.13 -14.49 5.98
N ALA A 433 -8.15 -15.38 5.90
CA ALA A 433 -8.39 -16.82 5.86
C ALA A 433 -9.05 -17.35 7.16
N ALA A 434 -8.58 -16.89 8.33
CA ALA A 434 -9.16 -17.25 9.61
C ALA A 434 -10.62 -16.76 9.74
N TYR A 435 -10.90 -15.53 9.32
CA TYR A 435 -12.24 -14.96 9.32
C TYR A 435 -13.19 -15.71 8.37
N SER A 436 -12.77 -15.96 7.13
CA SER A 436 -13.58 -16.73 6.17
C SER A 436 -13.87 -18.15 6.68
N SER A 437 -12.90 -18.78 7.34
CA SER A 437 -13.08 -20.10 7.96
C SER A 437 -14.10 -20.04 9.10
N ALA A 438 -13.98 -19.05 9.99
CA ALA A 438 -14.93 -18.85 11.09
C ALA A 438 -16.36 -18.58 10.57
N ALA A 439 -16.51 -17.75 9.53
CA ALA A 439 -17.77 -17.48 8.87
C ALA A 439 -18.37 -18.74 8.24
N TYR A 440 -17.56 -19.55 7.56
CA TYR A 440 -17.99 -20.83 7.01
C TYR A 440 -18.49 -21.80 8.08
N PHE A 441 -17.73 -22.00 9.17
CA PHE A 441 -18.14 -22.92 10.23
C PHE A 441 -19.38 -22.45 10.98
N ALA A 442 -19.51 -21.13 11.22
CA ALA A 442 -20.71 -20.55 11.82
C ALA A 442 -21.95 -20.79 10.94
N PHE A 443 -21.82 -20.56 9.63
CA PHE A 443 -22.87 -20.83 8.65
C PHE A 443 -23.22 -22.33 8.57
N ALA A 444 -22.23 -23.20 8.36
CA ALA A 444 -22.44 -24.64 8.15
C ALA A 444 -23.04 -25.35 9.38
N ARG A 445 -22.66 -24.93 10.60
CA ARG A 445 -23.12 -25.57 11.84
C ARG A 445 -24.43 -24.99 12.38
N SER A 446 -24.59 -23.66 12.33
CA SER A 446 -25.65 -22.96 13.04
C SER A 446 -26.58 -22.12 12.16
N GLY A 447 -26.31 -22.06 10.85
CA GLY A 447 -27.03 -21.17 9.93
C GLY A 447 -26.77 -19.70 10.17
N LEU A 448 -25.73 -19.33 10.95
CA LEU A 448 -25.39 -17.94 11.22
C LEU A 448 -24.70 -17.32 10.00
N TRP A 449 -25.30 -16.27 9.44
CA TRP A 449 -24.77 -15.58 8.27
C TRP A 449 -23.95 -14.36 8.70
N LEU A 450 -22.62 -14.51 8.65
CA LEU A 450 -21.65 -13.43 8.88
C LEU A 450 -21.32 -12.70 7.57
N PRO A 451 -21.02 -11.38 7.61
CA PRO A 451 -20.62 -10.62 6.43
C PRO A 451 -19.34 -11.18 5.83
N LEU A 452 -19.34 -11.56 4.57
CA LEU A 452 -18.16 -12.14 3.92
C LEU A 452 -17.74 -11.31 2.70
N ALA A 453 -18.69 -10.83 1.92
CA ALA A 453 -18.41 -10.13 0.67
C ALA A 453 -17.64 -8.83 0.91
N VAL A 454 -18.10 -7.96 1.82
CA VAL A 454 -17.43 -6.67 2.06
C VAL A 454 -16.04 -6.84 2.72
N PRO A 455 -15.89 -7.61 3.83
CA PRO A 455 -14.59 -7.81 4.48
C PRO A 455 -13.53 -8.43 3.56
N ILE A 456 -13.91 -9.41 2.74
CA ILE A 456 -12.97 -10.19 1.93
C ILE A 456 -12.77 -9.57 0.55
N ALA A 457 -13.84 -9.21 -0.17
CA ALA A 457 -13.73 -8.72 -1.54
C ALA A 457 -13.35 -7.24 -1.65
N ILE A 458 -13.58 -6.43 -0.60
CA ILE A 458 -13.32 -4.98 -0.63
C ILE A 458 -12.23 -4.59 0.36
N GLN A 459 -12.42 -4.86 1.66
CA GLN A 459 -11.53 -4.33 2.70
C GLN A 459 -10.15 -5.02 2.69
N THR A 460 -10.10 -6.34 2.48
CA THR A 460 -8.83 -7.09 2.40
C THR A 460 -7.91 -6.61 1.27
N PRO A 461 -8.34 -6.56 -0.01
CA PRO A 461 -7.47 -6.09 -1.09
C PRO A 461 -7.10 -4.61 -0.94
N MET A 462 -8.02 -3.77 -0.44
CA MET A 462 -7.71 -2.37 -0.15
C MET A 462 -6.61 -2.23 0.92
N ALA A 463 -6.68 -2.99 2.02
CA ALA A 463 -5.64 -2.97 3.05
C ALA A 463 -4.28 -3.47 2.53
N ALA A 464 -4.28 -4.52 1.70
CA ALA A 464 -3.07 -5.03 1.06
C ALA A 464 -2.45 -3.98 0.09
N ALA A 465 -3.28 -3.31 -0.72
CA ALA A 465 -2.83 -2.25 -1.62
C ALA A 465 -2.22 -1.06 -0.83
N ILE A 466 -2.82 -0.67 0.29
CA ILE A 466 -2.28 0.36 1.17
C ILE A 466 -0.93 -0.06 1.77
N ALA A 467 -0.79 -1.32 2.22
CA ALA A 467 0.47 -1.82 2.77
C ALA A 467 1.59 -1.84 1.71
N LEU A 468 1.28 -2.23 0.47
CA LEU A 468 2.21 -2.22 -0.65
C LEU A 468 2.61 -0.81 -1.06
N LEU A 469 1.64 0.10 -1.20
CA LEU A 469 1.90 1.50 -1.53
C LEU A 469 2.76 2.18 -0.46
N ARG A 470 2.51 1.90 0.82
CA ARG A 470 3.34 2.39 1.93
C ARG A 470 4.77 1.88 1.82
N GLY A 471 4.96 0.57 1.62
CA GLY A 471 6.28 -0.04 1.46
C GLY A 471 7.05 0.58 0.29
N TYR A 472 6.40 0.76 -0.86
CA TYR A 472 6.98 1.40 -2.03
C TYR A 472 7.39 2.86 -1.79
N LEU A 473 6.55 3.63 -1.10
CA LEU A 473 6.84 5.03 -0.76
C LEU A 473 7.95 5.15 0.30
N GLU A 474 8.04 4.21 1.23
CA GLU A 474 9.12 4.16 2.23
C GLU A 474 10.46 3.86 1.56
N GLU A 475 10.52 2.84 0.70
CA GLU A 475 11.74 2.50 -0.05
C GLU A 475 12.22 3.66 -0.94
N ARG A 476 11.30 4.36 -1.62
CA ARG A 476 11.64 5.57 -2.38
C ARG A 476 12.24 6.68 -1.53
N ARG A 477 11.73 6.87 -0.30
CA ARG A 477 12.24 7.90 0.62
C ARG A 477 13.60 7.52 1.17
N GLU A 478 13.83 6.24 1.47
CA GLU A 478 15.13 5.75 1.92
C GLU A 478 16.20 5.95 0.85
N ARG A 479 15.90 5.60 -0.40
CA ARG A 479 16.81 5.87 -1.53
C ARG A 479 17.15 7.35 -1.66
N ALA A 480 16.15 8.22 -1.62
CA ALA A 480 16.36 9.67 -1.72
C ALA A 480 17.15 10.26 -0.53
N ARG A 481 17.09 9.66 0.66
CA ARG A 481 17.93 10.07 1.80
C ARG A 481 19.37 9.64 1.61
N ASN A 482 19.57 8.39 1.22
CA ASN A 482 20.89 7.82 1.00
C ASN A 482 21.62 8.59 -0.12
N GLU A 483 20.94 8.93 -1.20
CA GLU A 483 21.50 9.74 -2.29
C GLU A 483 21.94 11.13 -1.82
N HIS A 484 21.11 11.84 -1.04
CA HIS A 484 21.48 13.15 -0.49
C HIS A 484 22.64 13.09 0.51
N GLU A 485 22.73 12.03 1.31
CA GLU A 485 23.81 11.83 2.27
C GLU A 485 25.13 11.54 1.55
N LEU A 486 25.10 10.71 0.51
CA LEU A 486 26.25 10.44 -0.35
C LEU A 486 26.76 11.73 -1.02
N ALA A 487 25.84 12.54 -1.56
CA ALA A 487 26.20 13.81 -2.20
C ALA A 487 26.89 14.79 -1.23
N ARG A 488 26.43 14.88 0.03
CA ARG A 488 27.07 15.72 1.05
C ARG A 488 28.45 15.24 1.44
N LEU A 489 28.64 13.91 1.52
CA LEU A 489 29.95 13.33 1.79
C LEU A 489 30.92 13.59 0.64
N GLU A 490 30.44 13.48 -0.60
CA GLU A 490 31.22 13.81 -1.80
C GLU A 490 31.68 15.29 -1.78
N ASP A 491 30.76 16.23 -1.55
CA ASP A 491 31.09 17.66 -1.48
C ASP A 491 32.11 17.97 -0.37
N GLY A 492 32.00 17.33 0.79
CA GLY A 492 32.96 17.47 1.89
C GLY A 492 34.35 16.93 1.55
N LEU A 493 34.45 15.79 0.86
CA LEU A 493 35.73 15.19 0.47
C LEU A 493 36.46 15.99 -0.61
N ARG A 494 35.73 16.70 -1.49
CA ARG A 494 36.31 17.57 -2.53
C ARG A 494 37.09 18.76 -1.98
N LEU A 495 36.87 19.14 -0.72
CA LEU A 495 37.65 20.20 -0.06
C LEU A 495 39.07 19.75 0.32
N HIS A 496 39.31 18.44 0.43
CA HIS A 496 40.56 17.89 0.97
C HIS A 496 41.28 16.94 0.00
N LEU A 497 40.59 16.44 -1.04
CA LEU A 497 41.15 15.50 -2.00
C LEU A 497 40.93 15.99 -3.44
N PRO A 498 41.88 15.71 -4.36
CA PRO A 498 41.68 15.96 -5.78
C PRO A 498 40.41 15.29 -6.30
N ARG A 499 39.75 15.93 -7.27
CA ARG A 499 38.51 15.45 -7.90
C ARG A 499 38.62 13.98 -8.35
N GLN A 500 39.73 13.61 -8.97
CA GLN A 500 39.98 12.26 -9.47
C GLN A 500 39.98 11.20 -8.35
N VAL A 501 40.48 11.56 -7.16
CA VAL A 501 40.51 10.67 -5.98
C VAL A 501 39.11 10.53 -5.40
N VAL A 502 38.35 11.62 -5.26
CA VAL A 502 36.96 11.56 -4.77
C VAL A 502 36.08 10.71 -5.69
N GLU A 503 36.21 10.87 -7.01
CA GLU A 503 35.49 10.05 -7.98
C GLU A 503 35.94 8.57 -7.97
N SER A 504 37.19 8.28 -7.60
CA SER A 504 37.67 6.89 -7.43
C SER A 504 37.13 6.24 -6.15
N ILE A 505 36.97 7.00 -5.08
CA ILE A 505 36.33 6.56 -3.82
C ILE A 505 34.86 6.26 -4.07
N ALA A 506 34.15 7.16 -4.76
CA ALA A 506 32.75 6.97 -5.13
C ALA A 506 32.52 5.71 -6.00
N ARG A 507 33.52 5.35 -6.82
CA ARG A 507 33.50 4.15 -7.67
C ARG A 507 34.01 2.88 -6.99
N ASN A 508 34.31 2.90 -5.68
CA ASN A 508 34.83 1.76 -4.93
C ASN A 508 36.09 1.13 -5.57
N THR A 509 37.02 1.95 -6.04
CA THR A 509 38.32 1.47 -6.58
C THR A 509 39.43 1.70 -5.56
N PRO A 510 39.65 0.78 -4.58
CA PRO A 510 40.55 0.99 -3.45
C PRO A 510 42.04 1.07 -3.83
N GLU A 511 42.42 0.57 -5.01
CA GLU A 511 43.82 0.53 -5.45
C GLU A 511 44.44 1.92 -5.58
N ILE A 512 43.69 2.91 -6.06
CA ILE A 512 44.13 4.30 -6.30
C ILE A 512 44.57 5.00 -5.01
N LEU A 513 44.00 4.62 -3.86
CA LEU A 513 44.36 5.18 -2.55
C LEU A 513 45.61 4.53 -1.92
N SER A 514 45.94 3.31 -2.34
CA SER A 514 46.98 2.48 -1.71
C SER A 514 48.34 2.52 -2.40
N SER A 515 48.39 2.80 -3.71
CA SER A 515 49.63 2.93 -4.48
C SER A 515 49.79 4.36 -4.99
N GLY A 516 50.88 5.04 -4.60
CA GLY A 516 51.21 6.34 -5.20
C GLY A 516 51.33 6.22 -6.72
N GLN A 517 50.68 7.12 -7.46
CA GLN A 517 50.72 7.14 -8.92
C GLN A 517 51.86 8.04 -9.40
N ILE A 518 52.75 7.49 -10.22
CA ILE A 518 53.76 8.28 -10.95
C ILE A 518 53.03 9.05 -12.04
N MET A 519 53.13 10.37 -12.00
CA MET A 519 52.47 11.32 -12.89
C MET A 519 53.48 12.36 -13.35
N TYR A 520 53.18 13.05 -14.44
CA TYR A 520 53.87 14.30 -14.74
C TYR A 520 53.11 15.46 -14.09
N GLY A 521 53.79 16.51 -13.66
CA GLY A 521 53.07 17.68 -13.16
C GLY A 521 53.87 18.97 -13.19
N VAL A 522 53.14 20.06 -13.34
CA VAL A 522 53.67 21.42 -13.15
C VAL A 522 53.40 21.81 -11.71
N CYS A 523 54.45 22.18 -10.97
CA CYS A 523 54.38 22.55 -9.57
C CYS A 523 54.62 24.05 -9.44
N ILE A 524 53.80 24.71 -8.62
CA ILE A 524 54.01 26.05 -8.12
C ILE A 524 54.36 25.97 -6.63
N HIS A 525 55.41 26.68 -6.25
CA HIS A 525 55.69 27.00 -4.86
C HIS A 525 55.58 28.51 -4.68
N SER A 526 54.81 28.97 -3.71
CA SER A 526 54.76 30.39 -3.35
C SER A 526 55.20 30.61 -1.92
N ASP A 527 55.80 31.78 -1.65
CA ASP A 527 56.23 32.23 -0.32
C ASP A 527 55.90 33.71 -0.13
N ALA A 528 55.49 34.09 1.08
CA ALA A 528 55.15 35.46 1.40
C ALA A 528 56.36 36.22 1.98
N GLY A 529 56.90 37.16 1.22
CA GLY A 529 57.93 38.04 1.70
C GLY A 529 57.51 38.78 2.98
N GLN A 530 58.40 38.82 3.98
CA GLN A 530 58.22 39.53 5.25
C GLN A 530 57.17 38.95 6.21
N PHE A 531 56.56 37.81 5.91
CA PHE A 531 55.57 37.19 6.81
C PHE A 531 56.16 36.77 8.16
N THR A 532 57.38 36.22 8.19
CA THR A 532 58.03 35.82 9.45
C THR A 532 58.12 36.98 10.45
N LEU A 533 58.53 38.16 9.98
CA LEU A 533 58.62 39.38 10.79
C LEU A 533 57.25 39.82 11.32
N LEU A 534 56.22 39.68 10.48
CA LEU A 534 54.85 40.03 10.86
C LEU A 534 54.27 39.03 11.88
N SER A 535 54.61 37.74 11.75
CA SER A 535 54.14 36.68 12.65
C SER A 535 54.68 36.79 14.08
N GLU A 536 55.85 37.42 14.26
CA GLU A 536 56.44 37.69 15.57
C GLU A 536 55.72 38.81 16.35
N THR A 537 54.96 39.66 15.66
CA THR A 537 54.35 40.87 16.23
C THR A 537 52.83 40.77 16.41
N ILE A 538 52.17 39.78 15.79
CA ILE A 538 50.71 39.62 15.81
C ILE A 538 50.29 38.46 16.74
N LYS A 539 49.21 38.64 17.50
CA LYS A 539 48.62 37.58 18.35
C LYS A 539 47.99 36.45 17.53
N ALA A 540 47.93 35.24 18.09
CA ALA A 540 47.51 34.01 17.38
C ALA A 540 46.17 34.07 16.62
N VAL A 541 45.12 34.69 17.19
CA VAL A 541 43.79 34.75 16.56
C VAL A 541 43.76 35.73 15.37
N PRO A 542 44.22 36.99 15.50
CA PRO A 542 44.39 37.89 14.35
C PRO A 542 45.35 37.36 13.28
N LEU A 543 46.42 36.64 13.67
CA LEU A 543 47.36 36.02 12.73
C LEU A 543 46.66 34.96 11.86
N ARG A 544 45.77 34.15 12.45
CA ARG A 544 44.96 33.17 11.70
C ARG A 544 44.03 33.84 10.69
N THR A 545 43.38 34.94 11.07
CA THR A 545 42.50 35.69 10.16
C THR A 545 43.29 36.29 9.00
N LEU A 546 44.49 36.83 9.27
CA LEU A 546 45.38 37.33 8.23
C LEU A 546 45.87 36.21 7.30
N LEU A 547 46.25 35.06 7.85
CA LEU A 547 46.66 33.88 7.06
C LEU A 547 45.53 33.41 6.13
N ASN A 548 44.31 33.28 6.65
CA ASN A 548 43.16 32.88 5.83
C ASN A 548 42.88 33.90 4.72
N GLY A 549 42.96 35.20 5.02
CA GLY A 549 42.81 36.25 4.01
C GLY A 549 43.96 36.32 3.00
N TYR A 550 45.15 35.83 3.37
CA TYR A 550 46.27 35.66 2.44
C TYR A 550 46.08 34.43 1.54
N TYR A 551 45.62 33.30 2.08
CA TYR A 551 45.43 32.08 1.31
C TYR A 551 44.27 32.15 0.30
N GLU A 552 43.20 32.88 0.61
CA GLU A 552 42.02 32.99 -0.25
C GLU A 552 42.37 33.39 -1.70
N PRO A 553 43.07 34.51 -1.98
CA PRO A 553 43.46 34.86 -3.34
C PRO A 553 44.44 33.87 -4.00
N LEU A 554 45.27 33.17 -3.21
CA LEU A 554 46.17 32.13 -3.72
C LEU A 554 45.36 30.91 -4.20
N PHE A 555 44.46 30.41 -3.35
CA PHE A 555 43.67 29.21 -3.64
C PHE A 555 42.68 29.47 -4.77
N ASP A 556 42.07 30.65 -4.82
CA ASP A 556 41.15 31.03 -5.89
C ASP A 556 41.85 31.08 -7.25
N ALA A 557 43.05 31.66 -7.33
CA ALA A 557 43.85 31.67 -8.55
C ALA A 557 44.20 30.25 -9.00
N VAL A 558 44.70 29.40 -8.08
CA VAL A 558 45.02 28.00 -8.40
C VAL A 558 43.77 27.24 -8.89
N LYS A 559 42.65 27.37 -8.19
CA LYS A 559 41.39 26.69 -8.52
C LYS A 559 40.80 27.14 -9.84
N LYS A 560 40.83 28.46 -10.12
CA LYS A 560 40.33 29.05 -11.37
C LYS A 560 41.08 28.51 -12.59
N HIS A 561 42.37 28.23 -12.44
CA HIS A 561 43.22 27.64 -13.48
C HIS A 561 43.31 26.11 -13.39
N GLU A 562 42.34 25.44 -12.77
CA GLU A 562 42.24 23.97 -12.69
C GLU A 562 43.41 23.28 -11.94
N GLY A 563 44.12 24.01 -11.08
CA GLY A 563 45.18 23.47 -10.23
C GLY A 563 44.66 22.92 -8.90
N TRP A 564 45.48 22.10 -8.25
CA TRP A 564 45.19 21.57 -6.91
C TRP A 564 46.24 22.03 -5.90
N VAL A 565 45.80 22.59 -4.77
CA VAL A 565 46.66 22.92 -3.65
C VAL A 565 47.00 21.63 -2.90
N SER A 566 48.24 21.16 -3.03
CA SER A 566 48.70 19.91 -2.43
C SER A 566 49.08 20.05 -0.97
N ASP A 567 49.68 21.17 -0.58
CA ASP A 567 50.15 21.38 0.78
C ASP A 567 50.29 22.89 1.08
N VAL A 568 50.16 23.24 2.36
CA VAL A 568 50.33 24.61 2.87
C VAL A 568 51.12 24.54 4.16
N ILE A 569 52.33 25.12 4.16
CA ILE A 569 53.25 25.07 5.29
C ILE A 569 53.62 26.50 5.66
N GLY A 570 53.13 26.98 6.81
CA GLY A 570 53.31 28.38 7.19
C GLY A 570 52.68 29.30 6.15
N ASP A 571 53.42 30.26 5.65
CA ASP A 571 53.02 31.17 4.57
C ASP A 571 53.29 30.65 3.15
N ALA A 572 53.84 29.44 3.03
CA ALA A 572 54.11 28.83 1.75
C ALA A 572 52.98 27.93 1.26
N MET A 573 52.75 27.92 -0.05
CA MET A 573 51.77 27.05 -0.71
C MET A 573 52.45 26.22 -1.81
N LEU A 574 52.16 24.92 -1.83
CA LEU A 574 52.47 24.02 -2.94
C LEU A 574 51.19 23.71 -3.72
N ALA A 575 51.17 24.07 -5.01
CA ALA A 575 50.10 23.71 -5.93
C ALA A 575 50.64 22.88 -7.09
N VAL A 576 49.82 21.99 -7.63
CA VAL A 576 50.22 21.03 -8.66
C VAL A 576 49.13 20.91 -9.74
N TRP A 577 49.56 20.83 -10.99
CA TRP A 577 48.74 20.49 -12.15
C TRP A 577 49.17 19.10 -12.65
N PRO A 578 48.58 18.03 -12.11
CA PRO A 578 48.97 16.68 -12.46
C PRO A 578 48.36 16.24 -13.79
N THR A 579 49.18 15.67 -14.66
CA THR A 579 48.82 15.18 -15.99
C THR A 579 49.42 13.80 -16.22
N ALA A 580 48.83 13.03 -17.14
CA ALA A 580 49.37 11.72 -17.50
C ALA A 580 50.71 11.81 -18.26
N ALA A 581 50.93 12.92 -18.97
CA ALA A 581 52.14 13.21 -19.73
C ALA A 581 52.40 14.74 -19.77
N PRO A 582 53.57 15.21 -20.24
CA PRO A 582 53.84 16.63 -20.38
C PRO A 582 52.85 17.32 -21.35
N GLU A 583 52.02 18.24 -20.83
CA GLU A 583 50.99 18.92 -21.61
C GLU A 583 51.17 20.44 -21.60
N PRO A 584 51.12 21.13 -22.76
CA PRO A 584 51.22 22.60 -22.83
C PRO A 584 50.13 23.34 -22.04
N LYS A 585 48.91 22.77 -21.98
CA LYS A 585 47.78 23.37 -21.26
C LYS A 585 48.09 23.51 -19.76
N ALA A 586 48.66 22.49 -19.13
CA ALA A 586 49.01 22.51 -17.71
C ALA A 586 50.12 23.54 -17.42
N LYS A 587 51.12 23.65 -18.31
CA LYS A 587 52.17 24.66 -18.18
C LYS A 587 51.60 26.08 -18.28
N ARG A 588 50.72 26.33 -19.26
CA ARG A 588 50.04 27.63 -19.42
C ARG A 588 49.20 27.98 -18.19
N ALA A 589 48.38 27.03 -17.72
CA ALA A 589 47.52 27.22 -16.56
C ALA A 589 48.32 27.56 -15.29
N ALA A 590 49.47 26.91 -15.06
CA ALA A 590 50.35 27.23 -13.94
C ALA A 590 50.97 28.64 -14.08
N CYS A 591 51.42 29.03 -15.28
CA CYS A 591 51.94 30.38 -15.51
C CYS A 591 50.86 31.46 -15.27
N ASP A 592 49.63 31.22 -15.74
CA ASP A 592 48.49 32.12 -15.55
C ASP A 592 48.07 32.22 -14.09
N ALA A 593 48.07 31.10 -13.37
CA ALA A 593 47.86 31.09 -11.93
C ALA A 593 48.94 31.89 -11.19
N GLY A 594 50.21 31.73 -11.56
CA GLY A 594 51.31 32.51 -11.00
C GLY A 594 51.13 34.02 -11.19
N LEU A 595 50.76 34.45 -12.40
CA LEU A 595 50.46 35.86 -12.69
C LEU A 595 49.25 36.36 -11.88
N GLU A 596 48.17 35.59 -11.82
CA GLU A 596 46.96 35.96 -11.09
C GLU A 596 47.19 36.03 -9.57
N ILE A 597 47.99 35.13 -8.99
CA ILE A 597 48.41 35.18 -7.58
C ILE A 597 49.08 36.53 -7.29
N ILE A 598 50.03 36.93 -8.13
CA ILE A 598 50.78 38.17 -7.94
C ILE A 598 49.86 39.41 -8.06
N ARG A 599 48.90 39.40 -8.99
CA ARG A 599 47.91 40.48 -9.15
C ARG A 599 46.93 40.54 -7.96
N ALA A 600 46.37 39.39 -7.58
CA ALA A 600 45.36 39.29 -6.54
C ALA A 600 45.93 39.69 -5.18
N VAL A 601 47.12 39.20 -4.81
CA VAL A 601 47.78 39.60 -3.57
C VAL A 601 48.18 41.08 -3.59
N GLY A 602 48.61 41.60 -4.74
CA GLY A 602 48.95 43.01 -4.92
C GLY A 602 47.74 43.95 -4.77
N ALA A 603 46.55 43.52 -5.18
CA ALA A 603 45.32 44.30 -5.10
C ALA A 603 44.56 44.15 -3.76
N ALA A 604 44.66 42.98 -3.11
CA ALA A 604 43.77 42.61 -1.99
C ALA A 604 44.32 42.88 -0.58
N ASN A 605 45.62 43.22 -0.41
CA ASN A 605 46.25 43.17 0.91
C ASN A 605 46.63 44.56 1.48
N PRO A 606 46.02 45.03 2.60
CA PRO A 606 46.42 46.29 3.26
C PRO A 606 47.84 46.28 3.84
N HIS A 607 48.47 45.10 3.95
CA HIS A 607 49.84 44.93 4.45
C HIS A 607 50.87 44.62 3.36
N CYS A 608 50.46 44.52 2.08
CA CYS A 608 51.33 44.32 0.92
C CYS A 608 52.46 43.28 1.12
N LEU A 609 52.12 42.03 1.49
CA LEU A 609 53.12 40.95 1.57
C LEU A 609 53.66 40.62 0.16
N PRO A 610 54.94 40.90 -0.15
CA PRO A 610 55.48 40.64 -1.47
C PRO A 610 55.56 39.13 -1.71
N THR A 611 54.66 38.58 -2.51
CA THR A 611 54.64 37.14 -2.80
C THR A 611 55.61 36.81 -3.91
N ARG A 612 56.33 35.69 -3.74
CA ARG A 612 57.23 35.12 -4.74
C ARG A 612 56.68 33.78 -5.18
N VAL A 613 56.95 33.42 -6.43
CA VAL A 613 56.45 32.21 -7.09
C VAL A 613 57.59 31.54 -7.83
N GLY A 614 57.79 30.26 -7.56
CA GLY A 614 58.64 29.37 -8.35
C GLY A 614 57.80 28.37 -9.13
N ILE A 615 58.14 28.12 -10.40
CA ILE A 615 57.41 27.16 -11.25
C ILE A 615 58.40 26.19 -11.90
N HIS A 616 58.12 24.88 -11.78
CA HIS A 616 58.88 23.82 -12.43
C HIS A 616 57.98 22.68 -12.83
N CYS A 617 58.39 21.87 -13.81
CA CYS A 617 57.65 20.70 -14.25
C CYS A 617 58.54 19.46 -14.33
N GLY A 618 57.96 18.30 -14.04
CA GLY A 618 58.69 17.03 -14.01
C GLY A 618 57.81 15.89 -13.50
N GLU A 619 58.43 14.71 -13.38
CA GLU A 619 57.78 13.54 -12.78
C GLU A 619 57.62 13.71 -11.26
N LEU A 620 56.48 13.29 -10.75
CA LEU A 620 56.14 13.27 -9.34
C LEU A 620 55.27 12.07 -9.00
N VAL A 621 55.21 11.74 -7.71
CA VAL A 621 54.28 10.76 -7.16
C VAL A 621 53.16 11.49 -6.44
N LEU A 622 51.92 11.20 -6.82
CA LEU A 622 50.72 11.58 -6.07
C LEU A 622 50.22 10.36 -5.30
N GLY A 623 50.11 10.48 -3.98
CA GLY A 623 49.63 9.37 -3.17
C GLY A 623 49.60 9.66 -1.68
N ASN A 624 49.17 8.67 -0.91
CA ASN A 624 49.25 8.69 0.54
C ASN A 624 50.70 8.55 1.01
N VAL A 625 51.21 9.57 1.68
CA VAL A 625 52.57 9.63 2.22
C VAL A 625 52.47 9.69 3.73
N GLY A 626 53.18 8.79 4.42
CA GLY A 626 53.15 8.70 5.87
C GLY A 626 53.43 7.31 6.42
N ALA A 627 53.35 7.16 7.74
CA ALA A 627 53.59 5.88 8.43
C ALA A 627 52.73 5.76 9.70
N ARG A 628 52.46 4.52 10.13
CA ARG A 628 51.75 4.21 11.39
C ARG A 628 50.40 4.94 11.56
N GLY A 629 49.60 4.99 10.49
CA GLY A 629 48.23 5.51 10.53
C GLY A 629 48.10 7.03 10.41
N ARG A 630 49.20 7.76 10.14
CA ARG A 630 49.18 9.17 9.75
C ARG A 630 49.58 9.26 8.29
N PHE A 631 48.59 9.30 7.40
CA PHE A 631 48.80 9.39 5.96
C PHE A 631 48.17 10.68 5.44
N GLU A 632 48.91 11.41 4.60
CA GLU A 632 48.44 12.61 3.90
C GLU A 632 48.57 12.39 2.40
N TYR A 633 47.54 12.74 1.64
CA TYR A 633 47.58 12.68 0.18
C TYR A 633 48.30 13.92 -0.35
N ARG A 634 49.54 13.76 -0.83
CA ARG A 634 50.38 14.88 -1.28
C ARG A 634 51.23 14.53 -2.51
N ALA A 635 51.69 15.55 -3.21
CA ALA A 635 52.72 15.41 -4.24
C ALA A 635 54.11 15.29 -3.61
N VAL A 636 54.89 14.31 -4.08
CA VAL A 636 56.29 14.11 -3.68
C VAL A 636 57.15 13.86 -4.91
N GLY A 637 58.34 14.46 -4.95
CA GLY A 637 59.31 14.22 -6.02
C GLY A 637 60.40 15.27 -6.06
N GLU A 638 61.42 15.02 -6.88
CA GLU A 638 62.50 15.98 -7.11
C GLU A 638 61.96 17.31 -7.69
N VAL A 639 60.89 17.25 -8.49
CA VAL A 639 60.25 18.44 -9.07
C VAL A 639 59.77 19.41 -7.99
N VAL A 640 59.13 18.91 -6.92
CA VAL A 640 58.62 19.75 -5.81
C VAL A 640 59.77 20.50 -5.13
N ASN A 641 60.85 19.77 -4.81
CA ASN A 641 62.03 20.35 -4.16
C ASN A 641 62.74 21.38 -5.07
N LYS A 642 62.76 21.16 -6.39
CA LYS A 642 63.31 22.13 -7.35
C LYS A 642 62.44 23.37 -7.45
N THR A 643 61.11 23.22 -7.49
CA THR A 643 60.17 24.34 -7.50
C THR A 643 60.37 25.25 -6.29
N GLU A 644 60.47 24.68 -5.08
CA GLU A 644 60.78 25.43 -3.85
C GLU A 644 62.12 26.17 -3.96
N ARG A 645 63.16 25.53 -4.50
CA ARG A 645 64.47 26.18 -4.70
C ARG A 645 64.40 27.33 -5.70
N ILE A 646 63.61 27.20 -6.77
CA ILE A 646 63.39 28.24 -7.77
C ILE A 646 62.62 29.41 -7.14
N GLU A 647 61.58 29.12 -6.34
CA GLU A 647 60.86 30.16 -5.58
C GLU A 647 61.86 30.96 -4.75
N ARG A 648 62.65 30.30 -3.88
CA ARG A 648 63.57 31.00 -2.97
C ARG A 648 64.61 31.86 -3.69
N LEU A 649 64.98 31.47 -4.91
CA LEU A 649 65.94 32.22 -5.73
C LEU A 649 65.41 33.61 -6.13
N ASN A 650 64.08 33.78 -6.20
CA ASN A 650 63.47 35.10 -6.42
C ASN A 650 63.99 36.14 -5.42
N LYS A 651 64.25 35.76 -4.16
CA LYS A 651 64.79 36.68 -3.15
C LYS A 651 66.16 37.24 -3.51
N ARG A 652 67.06 36.40 -4.04
CA ARG A 652 68.42 36.82 -4.42
C ARG A 652 68.43 37.59 -5.74
N LEU A 653 67.53 37.22 -6.66
CA LEU A 653 67.41 37.85 -7.96
C LEU A 653 66.49 39.08 -7.96
N GLY A 654 65.77 39.37 -6.88
CA GLY A 654 64.82 40.48 -6.81
C GLY A 654 63.60 40.33 -7.73
N THR A 655 63.31 39.11 -8.20
CA THR A 655 62.16 38.80 -9.08
C THR A 655 60.93 38.38 -8.26
N ARG A 656 59.77 38.29 -8.91
CA ARG A 656 58.54 37.75 -8.29
C ARG A 656 58.11 36.39 -8.81
N ILE A 657 58.32 36.11 -10.09
CA ILE A 657 57.97 34.82 -10.70
C ILE A 657 59.18 34.30 -11.46
N LEU A 658 59.71 33.17 -11.02
CA LEU A 658 60.74 32.42 -11.74
C LEU A 658 60.18 31.07 -12.17
N ALA A 659 60.43 30.72 -13.41
CA ALA A 659 60.07 29.43 -13.96
C ALA A 659 61.29 28.78 -14.63
N SER A 660 61.38 27.45 -14.56
CA SER A 660 62.34 26.74 -15.41
C SER A 660 61.97 26.90 -16.89
N TYR A 661 62.97 26.91 -17.77
CA TYR A 661 62.75 26.94 -19.22
C TYR A 661 61.85 25.80 -19.73
N ASP A 662 61.90 24.64 -19.08
CA ASP A 662 61.03 23.50 -19.40
C ASP A 662 59.53 23.84 -19.25
N VAL A 663 59.17 24.81 -18.41
CA VAL A 663 57.79 25.27 -18.21
C VAL A 663 57.43 26.33 -19.27
N THR A 664 58.30 27.29 -19.54
CA THR A 664 57.99 28.42 -20.43
C THR A 664 58.12 28.06 -21.92
N SER A 665 58.90 27.04 -22.24
CA SER A 665 59.10 26.58 -23.62
C SER A 665 57.80 26.07 -24.27
N GLY A 666 57.51 26.55 -25.47
CA GLY A 666 56.35 26.16 -26.26
C GLY A 666 55.03 26.80 -25.84
N ILE A 667 55.04 27.83 -24.97
CA ILE A 667 53.84 28.61 -24.62
C ILE A 667 53.78 29.90 -25.44
N GLU A 668 52.78 30.03 -26.31
CA GLU A 668 52.54 31.26 -27.07
C GLU A 668 51.98 32.39 -26.17
N GLY A 669 52.40 33.63 -26.44
CA GLY A 669 51.90 34.83 -25.76
C GLY A 669 52.34 35.00 -24.30
N LEU A 670 53.31 34.22 -23.81
CA LEU A 670 53.90 34.40 -22.49
C LEU A 670 55.13 35.32 -22.58
N LEU A 671 55.07 36.49 -21.94
CA LEU A 671 56.21 37.40 -21.89
C LEU A 671 57.23 36.89 -20.86
N THR A 672 58.43 36.58 -21.31
CA THR A 672 59.50 36.06 -20.45
C THR A 672 60.82 36.78 -20.69
N ARG A 673 61.67 36.77 -19.66
CA ARG A 673 63.05 37.24 -19.71
C ARG A 673 63.96 36.09 -19.31
N GLU A 674 64.95 35.77 -20.14
CA GLU A 674 65.95 34.77 -19.78
C GLU A 674 66.81 35.30 -18.64
N ILE A 675 66.98 34.50 -17.58
CA ILE A 675 67.76 34.87 -16.40
C ILE A 675 69.11 34.15 -16.39
N GLY A 676 69.20 32.94 -16.94
CA GLY A 676 70.44 32.16 -17.03
C GLY A 676 70.31 30.76 -16.45
N SER A 677 71.42 30.03 -16.34
CA SER A 677 71.45 28.65 -15.83
C SER A 677 72.08 28.57 -14.43
N PHE A 678 71.39 27.91 -13.50
CA PHE A 678 71.79 27.86 -12.09
C PHE A 678 71.93 26.43 -11.58
N TYR A 679 73.01 26.16 -10.84
CA TYR A 679 73.10 25.00 -9.97
C TYR A 679 72.40 25.32 -8.66
N LEU A 680 71.20 24.77 -8.50
CA LEU A 680 70.45 24.93 -7.25
C LEU A 680 71.12 24.09 -6.14
N PRO A 681 71.09 24.53 -4.88
CA PRO A 681 71.72 23.80 -3.78
C PRO A 681 71.30 22.33 -3.75
N GLY A 682 72.27 21.42 -3.78
CA GLY A 682 72.02 19.97 -3.78
C GLY A 682 71.52 19.40 -5.12
N THR A 683 71.72 20.08 -6.26
CA THR A 683 71.51 19.50 -7.59
C THR A 683 72.84 19.31 -8.33
N SER A 684 72.94 18.22 -9.09
CA SER A 684 74.08 17.96 -9.98
C SER A 684 73.88 18.50 -11.40
N ARG A 685 72.65 18.89 -11.75
CA ARG A 685 72.28 19.48 -13.05
C ARG A 685 71.89 20.94 -12.86
N ALA A 686 72.35 21.79 -13.78
CA ALA A 686 71.93 23.17 -13.87
C ALA A 686 70.49 23.26 -14.41
N VAL A 687 69.73 24.25 -13.94
CA VAL A 687 68.38 24.55 -14.40
C VAL A 687 68.41 25.92 -15.07
N ALA A 688 67.98 25.97 -16.33
CA ALA A 688 67.77 27.24 -17.04
C ALA A 688 66.50 27.91 -16.52
N LEU A 689 66.60 29.18 -16.12
CA LEU A 689 65.52 29.94 -15.52
C LEU A 689 65.11 31.13 -16.38
N CYS A 690 63.82 31.38 -16.38
CA CYS A 690 63.18 32.54 -16.98
C CYS A 690 62.36 33.28 -15.92
N GLU A 691 62.39 34.60 -15.96
CA GLU A 691 61.42 35.43 -15.26
C GLU A 691 60.16 35.55 -16.12
N ILE A 692 58.99 35.33 -15.52
CA ILE A 692 57.70 35.56 -16.18
C ILE A 692 57.25 36.99 -15.85
N ILE A 693 56.93 37.75 -16.90
CA ILE A 693 56.63 39.18 -16.76
C ILE A 693 55.14 39.40 -17.00
N ASP A 694 54.54 40.17 -16.11
CA ASP A 694 53.15 40.56 -16.22
C ASP A 694 52.98 41.71 -17.25
N PRO A 695 52.29 41.49 -18.38
CA PRO A 695 52.09 42.52 -19.40
C PRO A 695 51.21 43.69 -18.93
N GLU A 696 50.40 43.53 -17.88
CA GLU A 696 49.56 44.61 -17.34
C GLU A 696 50.34 45.57 -16.44
N ILE A 697 51.44 45.08 -15.85
CA ILE A 697 52.30 45.88 -14.95
C ILE A 697 53.47 46.49 -15.73
N SER A 698 53.84 45.91 -16.87
CA SER A 698 54.99 46.31 -17.68
C SER A 698 54.59 47.19 -18.86
N THR A 699 55.17 48.39 -18.99
CA THR A 699 54.98 49.21 -20.20
C THR A 699 55.78 48.61 -21.37
N LEU A 700 55.09 48.20 -22.44
CA LEU A 700 55.64 47.42 -23.56
C LEU A 700 56.94 48.02 -24.16
N GLY A 701 57.05 49.34 -24.29
CA GLY A 701 58.22 50.00 -24.91
C GLY A 701 59.49 50.07 -24.06
N SER A 702 59.39 50.17 -22.73
CA SER A 702 60.54 50.22 -21.80
C SER A 702 61.08 48.81 -21.52
N THR A 703 60.19 47.82 -21.53
CA THR A 703 60.49 46.42 -21.22
C THR A 703 61.38 45.77 -22.29
N GLU A 704 61.10 45.99 -23.57
CA GLU A 704 61.87 45.42 -24.68
C GLU A 704 63.30 45.96 -24.76
N HIS A 705 63.48 47.27 -24.52
CA HIS A 705 64.81 47.88 -24.44
C HIS A 705 65.61 47.30 -23.25
N LYS A 706 65.00 47.25 -22.07
CA LYS A 706 65.61 46.67 -20.87
C LYS A 706 66.03 45.20 -21.06
N HIS A 707 65.21 44.41 -21.76
CA HIS A 707 65.53 43.00 -22.08
C HIS A 707 66.71 42.87 -23.04
N ARG A 708 66.80 43.72 -24.05
CA ARG A 708 67.92 43.70 -25.00
C ARG A 708 69.25 43.98 -24.30
N TYR A 709 69.31 45.01 -23.46
CA TYR A 709 70.50 45.29 -22.65
C TYR A 709 70.86 44.12 -21.72
N PHE A 710 69.87 43.54 -21.05
CA PHE A 710 70.12 42.43 -20.15
C PHE A 710 70.63 41.18 -20.88
N ASN A 711 70.03 40.83 -22.02
CA ASN A 711 70.44 39.67 -22.80
C ASN A 711 71.85 39.85 -23.39
N ALA A 712 72.20 41.07 -23.82
CA ALA A 712 73.55 41.38 -24.27
C ALA A 712 74.57 41.20 -23.12
N ALA A 713 74.27 41.77 -21.94
CA ALA A 713 75.11 41.64 -20.76
C ALA A 713 75.25 40.18 -20.30
N LEU A 714 74.16 39.40 -20.31
CA LEU A 714 74.16 37.99 -19.96
C LEU A 714 74.96 37.15 -20.97
N THR A 715 74.96 37.53 -22.24
CA THR A 715 75.75 36.86 -23.29
C THR A 715 77.25 37.12 -23.07
N ALA A 716 77.64 38.38 -22.86
CA ALA A 716 79.02 38.74 -22.51
C ALA A 716 79.49 38.01 -21.23
N PHE A 717 78.62 37.95 -20.22
CA PHE A 717 78.88 37.22 -18.98
C PHE A 717 79.16 35.74 -19.26
N LYS A 718 78.31 35.04 -20.03
CA LYS A 718 78.49 33.63 -20.39
C LYS A 718 79.78 33.37 -21.20
N LEU A 719 80.25 34.36 -21.96
CA LEU A 719 81.50 34.32 -22.72
C LEU A 719 82.76 34.63 -21.89
N GLN A 720 82.61 34.84 -20.57
CA GLN A 720 83.67 35.25 -19.64
C GLN A 720 84.21 36.67 -19.87
N ASP A 721 83.53 37.50 -20.65
CA ASP A 721 83.85 38.92 -20.76
C ASP A 721 83.14 39.71 -19.64
N PHE A 722 83.68 39.58 -18.42
CA PHE A 722 83.10 40.16 -17.21
C PHE A 722 83.15 41.69 -17.22
N ASP A 723 84.18 42.28 -17.84
CA ASP A 723 84.33 43.72 -17.99
C ASP A 723 83.25 44.30 -18.91
N GLU A 724 83.01 43.69 -20.09
CA GLU A 724 81.94 44.09 -21.00
C GLU A 724 80.56 43.89 -20.34
N ALA A 725 80.33 42.73 -19.71
CA ALA A 725 79.08 42.44 -19.00
C ALA A 725 78.81 43.47 -17.89
N ARG A 726 79.82 43.83 -17.10
CA ARG A 726 79.73 44.82 -16.02
C ARG A 726 79.32 46.20 -16.55
N GLN A 727 79.95 46.66 -17.64
CA GLN A 727 79.62 47.97 -18.23
C GLN A 727 78.17 48.01 -18.73
N ILE A 728 77.69 46.93 -19.35
CA ILE A 728 76.31 46.83 -19.85
C ILE A 728 75.31 46.78 -18.67
N PHE A 729 75.58 46.03 -17.59
CA PHE A 729 74.72 46.02 -16.40
C PHE A 729 74.69 47.36 -15.67
N GLU A 730 75.82 48.06 -15.54
CA GLU A 730 75.86 49.41 -14.96
C GLU A 730 75.06 50.42 -15.79
N THR A 731 75.11 50.29 -17.12
CA THR A 731 74.32 51.13 -18.04
C THR A 731 72.83 50.84 -17.89
N LEU A 732 72.44 49.56 -17.83
CA LEU A 732 71.06 49.14 -17.62
C LEU A 732 70.50 49.71 -16.31
N LEU A 733 71.25 49.64 -15.20
CA LEU A 733 70.81 50.17 -13.90
C LEU A 733 70.75 51.70 -13.86
N LYS A 734 71.60 52.40 -14.62
CA LYS A 734 71.53 53.87 -14.77
C LYS A 734 70.28 54.30 -15.56
N GLU A 735 69.94 53.56 -16.61
CA GLU A 735 68.85 53.92 -17.54
C GLU A 735 67.47 53.49 -17.04
N PHE A 736 67.35 52.29 -16.46
CA PHE A 736 66.06 51.69 -16.08
C PHE A 736 65.83 51.63 -14.56
N GLY A 737 66.77 52.11 -13.75
CA GLY A 737 66.65 52.17 -12.29
C GLY A 737 66.88 50.81 -11.61
N ASP A 738 66.04 50.46 -10.63
CA ASP A 738 66.18 49.24 -9.85
C ASP A 738 65.80 47.99 -10.68
N ASP A 739 66.76 47.10 -10.89
CA ASP A 739 66.55 45.78 -11.49
C ASP A 739 67.34 44.72 -10.71
N GLY A 740 66.60 43.81 -10.07
CA GLY A 740 67.19 42.76 -9.25
C GLY A 740 68.17 41.86 -10.01
N PRO A 741 67.81 41.29 -11.18
CA PRO A 741 68.71 40.43 -11.93
C PRO A 741 69.98 41.13 -12.40
N ALA A 742 69.90 42.38 -12.87
CA ALA A 742 71.07 43.15 -13.30
C ALA A 742 72.01 43.45 -12.13
N ARG A 743 71.49 43.77 -10.93
CA ARG A 743 72.32 43.94 -9.72
C ARG A 743 73.02 42.66 -9.33
N PHE A 744 72.29 41.54 -9.33
CA PHE A 744 72.86 40.23 -9.01
C PHE A 744 74.05 39.89 -9.91
N TYR A 745 73.90 40.03 -11.24
CA TYR A 745 75.00 39.75 -12.16
C TYR A 745 76.12 40.79 -12.10
N LEU A 746 75.82 42.06 -11.86
CA LEU A 746 76.84 43.09 -11.64
C LEU A 746 77.75 42.76 -10.45
N ASP A 747 77.15 42.32 -9.34
CA ASP A 747 77.91 41.90 -8.16
C ASP A 747 78.73 40.63 -8.43
N LEU A 748 78.19 39.69 -9.22
CA LEU A 748 78.96 38.52 -9.68
C LEU A 748 80.12 38.88 -10.60
N CYS A 749 79.96 39.81 -11.54
CA CYS A 749 81.07 40.27 -12.40
C CYS A 749 82.21 40.82 -11.54
N ARG A 750 81.88 41.69 -10.57
CA ARG A 750 82.87 42.25 -9.62
C ARG A 750 83.55 41.16 -8.79
N GLN A 751 82.80 40.14 -8.38
CA GLN A 751 83.38 39.00 -7.67
C GLN A 751 84.33 38.20 -8.57
N PHE A 752 83.92 37.90 -9.81
CA PHE A 752 84.70 37.08 -10.74
C PHE A 752 85.92 37.79 -11.33
N GLU A 753 85.95 39.12 -11.34
CA GLU A 753 87.17 39.91 -11.58
C GLU A 753 88.24 39.67 -10.50
N THR A 754 87.82 39.44 -9.25
CA THR A 754 88.74 39.18 -8.12
C THR A 754 89.05 37.70 -7.92
N VAL A 755 88.09 36.82 -8.22
CA VAL A 755 88.19 35.36 -8.07
C VAL A 755 87.53 34.70 -9.28
N PRO A 756 88.29 34.36 -10.34
CA PRO A 756 87.73 33.80 -11.55
C PRO A 756 87.09 32.42 -11.29
N PRO A 757 86.06 32.04 -12.07
CA PRO A 757 85.40 30.75 -11.90
C PRO A 757 86.34 29.58 -12.27
N GLU A 758 86.20 28.45 -11.57
CA GLU A 758 87.00 27.24 -11.82
C GLU A 758 86.75 26.67 -13.24
N PRO A 759 87.79 26.43 -14.07
CA PRO A 759 87.65 25.80 -15.38
C PRO A 759 87.35 24.29 -15.27
N PRO A 760 86.53 23.69 -16.15
CA PRO A 760 85.80 24.32 -17.25
C PRO A 760 84.49 24.99 -16.79
N TRP A 761 84.35 26.28 -17.08
CA TRP A 761 83.14 27.03 -16.75
C TRP A 761 82.15 27.02 -17.93
N THR A 762 80.91 26.63 -17.66
CA THR A 762 79.85 26.44 -18.67
C THR A 762 78.82 27.59 -18.67
N GLY A 763 79.17 28.77 -18.18
CA GLY A 763 78.25 29.91 -18.07
C GLY A 763 77.12 29.71 -17.03
N CYS A 764 77.26 28.72 -16.15
CA CYS A 764 76.29 28.39 -15.11
C CYS A 764 76.70 28.98 -13.76
N VAL A 765 75.73 29.54 -13.03
CA VAL A 765 75.94 30.15 -11.72
C VAL A 765 75.72 29.12 -10.61
N ARG A 766 76.69 28.98 -9.71
CA ARG A 766 76.56 28.14 -8.50
C ARG A 766 76.28 29.04 -7.30
N LEU A 767 75.19 28.74 -6.59
CA LEU A 767 74.61 29.60 -5.54
C LEU A 767 75.08 29.27 -4.13
#